data_AF-A0AAN8LST3-F1
#
_entry.id   AF-A0AAN8LST3-F1
#
_cell.length_a   1.000
_cell.length_b   1.000
_cell.length_c   1.000
_cell.angle_alpha   90.00
_cell.angle_beta   90.00
_cell.angle_gamma   90.00
#
_symmetry.space_group_name_H-M   'P 1'
#
loop_
_entity.id
_entity.type
_entity.pdbx_description
1 polymer ?
#
loop_
_entity_poly.entity_id
_entity_poly.type
_entity_poly.pdbx_seq_one_letter_code
_entity_poly.pdbx_strand_id
1 'polypeptide(L)'
;MRQGGIEQADGREAKHSVGSGTGLSDPTPTLQKKQPAPPKLPVPSEEELEERFSVVLDAENRGGVLDHVEELQEHNTQLSARLEEIESQSAERMAELEKQLLQATKETELLKGNLRDSCSQVSSLQQREREREISQERERDRERLSQPSSELELKVQELQDRGLIRLGRTPSGALDLQVVPVTIIDQAGGKSRKPIQTKFRMPLLNWQALKPNQVTGTVFNELDDEQVLGELNMEAFEEQFKTKAQGPPAALSTLKVKVAQKAPSKVNLIEGNKAKNLAITLRKGGRSPADICTAIETYDQQSLGLDFLELLERFVPSDYELKLLQNYEKEGRPLDELSEEDRFMMRFGKIPRLAQRISTLTFMGNFPESVKRLHPQLNSIIAASMSIKSSAKLKKMLEIILAFGNYMNSSKRGAAFGFRLQSLDLLLDTKSTDRSQTLLHFISSIVQEKYPELNNFHTELHFVDKAGLVSLDSILQDIRSLERGMEVTKKEFLVQEDNTVLKDFVKANSELLDSLLKDSKTAQEAYGSAVEYFGENPKTTQPSMFFPLFVRFMKAYKQAEQDNEQRKRLEAQSSENQAESPSPRKKEAAGHKSPMMPKMDLIAELKKRQVKPQVKDGALEDIITDLRNSPFRAADGRRPAQRQDT
;
A
#
# COMPACT_ATOMS: atom_id res chain seq x y z
N MET A 1 33.33 19.95 36.58
CA MET A 1 34.06 18.71 36.29
C MET A 1 33.18 17.79 35.46
N ARG A 2 33.72 17.35 34.31
CA ARG A 2 33.24 16.34 33.34
C ARG A 2 31.89 16.57 32.63
N GLN A 3 32.01 17.26 31.48
CA GLN A 3 31.15 17.14 30.30
C GLN A 3 31.51 15.87 29.50
N GLY A 4 30.55 15.32 28.75
CA GLY A 4 30.75 14.26 27.76
C GLY A 4 29.75 14.41 26.61
N GLY A 5 30.12 15.21 25.60
CA GLY A 5 29.41 15.32 24.32
C GLY A 5 30.02 14.36 23.30
N ILE A 6 29.16 13.83 22.42
CA ILE A 6 29.51 12.95 21.31
C ILE A 6 29.54 13.82 20.04
N GLU A 7 30.74 14.12 19.54
CA GLU A 7 30.96 14.70 18.20
C GLU A 7 31.50 13.61 17.27
N GLN A 8 30.91 13.54 16.08
CA GLN A 8 31.31 12.70 14.95
C GLN A 8 32.48 13.33 14.21
N ALA A 9 33.52 12.53 13.94
CA ALA A 9 34.67 12.93 13.14
C ALA A 9 34.45 12.60 11.66
N ASP A 10 34.68 13.59 10.82
CA ASP A 10 34.68 13.54 9.36
C ASP A 10 36.12 13.27 8.87
N GLY A 11 36.32 12.19 8.10
CA GLY A 11 37.62 11.74 7.59
C GLY A 11 37.74 11.92 6.08
N ARG A 12 38.57 12.88 5.65
CA ARG A 12 39.01 13.04 4.25
C ARG A 12 40.39 12.40 4.08
N GLU A 13 40.47 11.34 3.28
CA GLU A 13 41.73 10.81 2.76
C GLU A 13 41.97 11.26 1.31
N ALA A 14 43.18 11.77 1.05
CA ALA A 14 43.71 12.06 -0.26
C ALA A 14 44.56 10.89 -0.75
N LYS A 15 44.30 10.40 -1.98
CA LYS A 15 45.12 9.41 -2.67
C LYS A 15 46.06 10.08 -3.68
N HIS A 16 47.36 9.84 -3.52
CA HIS A 16 48.35 9.94 -4.61
C HIS A 16 48.75 8.52 -5.04
N SER A 17 48.80 8.29 -6.35
CA SER A 17 49.33 7.10 -7.01
C SER A 17 50.23 7.54 -8.16
N VAL A 18 51.40 6.92 -8.31
CA VAL A 18 52.42 7.17 -9.34
C VAL A 18 52.76 5.85 -10.06
N GLY A 19 52.97 5.95 -11.37
CA GLY A 19 53.52 4.94 -12.30
C GLY A 19 52.52 4.63 -13.42
N SER A 20 52.82 4.63 -14.72
CA SER A 20 54.04 4.68 -15.54
C SER A 20 53.60 4.78 -17.02
N GLY A 21 54.41 5.33 -17.94
CA GLY A 21 54.16 5.16 -19.39
C GLY A 21 54.85 6.16 -20.31
N THR A 22 55.89 5.69 -20.99
CA THR A 22 56.83 6.38 -21.90
C THR A 22 56.28 6.64 -23.31
N GLY A 23 56.67 7.78 -23.89
CA GLY A 23 56.47 8.13 -25.31
C GLY A 23 57.80 8.38 -26.05
N LEU A 24 57.79 8.07 -27.35
CA LEU A 24 58.88 8.08 -28.33
C LEU A 24 59.34 9.49 -28.75
N SER A 25 60.65 9.65 -29.05
CA SER A 25 61.26 10.07 -30.34
C SER A 25 62.61 10.83 -30.21
N ASP A 26 63.65 10.25 -30.85
CA ASP A 26 64.90 10.73 -31.53
C ASP A 26 65.58 12.11 -31.24
N PRO A 27 66.85 12.39 -31.66
CA PRO A 27 67.89 11.54 -32.31
C PRO A 27 69.36 11.67 -31.76
N THR A 28 70.22 10.74 -32.20
CA THR A 28 71.71 10.65 -32.20
C THR A 28 72.45 11.76 -32.99
N PRO A 29 73.81 11.82 -33.12
CA PRO A 29 74.94 11.14 -32.41
C PRO A 29 76.16 12.06 -32.08
N THR A 30 77.10 11.64 -31.20
CA THR A 30 78.55 11.92 -31.40
C THR A 30 79.51 11.08 -30.53
N LEU A 31 80.26 10.21 -31.21
CA LEU A 31 81.67 9.77 -31.06
C LEU A 31 82.36 9.70 -29.68
N GLN A 32 82.74 8.46 -29.30
CA GLN A 32 83.77 8.14 -28.30
C GLN A 32 85.20 8.41 -28.81
N LYS A 33 86.11 8.83 -27.92
CA LYS A 33 87.53 8.44 -27.94
C LYS A 33 88.12 8.39 -26.52
N LYS A 34 89.03 7.43 -26.32
CA LYS A 34 89.51 6.83 -25.06
C LYS A 34 90.94 7.30 -24.72
N GLN A 35 91.32 7.32 -23.42
CA GLN A 35 92.66 7.08 -22.78
C GLN A 35 92.99 8.05 -21.59
N PRO A 36 93.98 7.79 -20.70
CA PRO A 36 94.05 6.73 -19.66
C PRO A 36 94.43 7.31 -18.25
N ALA A 37 94.54 6.46 -17.22
CA ALA A 37 94.76 6.85 -15.81
C ALA A 37 96.23 7.15 -15.42
N PRO A 38 96.47 8.02 -14.40
CA PRO A 38 97.69 8.00 -13.59
C PRO A 38 97.39 8.08 -12.05
N PRO A 39 98.36 8.20 -11.11
CA PRO A 39 98.84 7.09 -10.25
C PRO A 39 98.50 7.23 -8.73
N LYS A 40 98.79 6.18 -7.95
CA LYS A 40 98.48 6.00 -6.51
C LYS A 40 99.34 6.85 -5.55
N LEU A 41 98.72 7.31 -4.46
CA LEU A 41 99.33 8.02 -3.30
C LEU A 41 99.54 7.08 -2.08
N PRO A 42 100.39 7.44 -1.08
CA PRO A 42 100.97 6.53 -0.09
C PRO A 42 100.06 6.18 1.10
N VAL A 43 100.41 5.11 1.82
CA VAL A 43 99.61 4.47 2.88
C VAL A 43 99.68 5.24 4.22
N PRO A 44 98.57 5.41 4.97
CA PRO A 44 98.52 6.12 6.27
C PRO A 44 99.27 5.43 7.42
N SER A 45 99.47 6.16 8.51
CA SER A 45 100.22 5.71 9.70
C SER A 45 99.48 4.66 10.55
N GLU A 46 100.22 3.87 11.34
CA GLU A 46 99.71 2.72 12.10
C GLU A 46 98.66 3.11 13.15
N GLU A 47 98.81 4.25 13.83
CA GLU A 47 97.80 4.77 14.76
C GLU A 47 96.49 5.15 14.06
N GLU A 48 96.54 5.76 12.87
CA GLU A 48 95.34 6.06 12.09
C GLU A 48 94.64 4.79 11.61
N LEU A 49 95.40 3.73 11.31
CA LEU A 49 94.83 2.44 10.95
C LEU A 49 94.15 1.77 12.14
N GLU A 50 94.72 1.89 13.34
CA GLU A 50 94.20 1.27 14.56
C GLU A 50 92.95 2.01 15.09
N GLU A 51 92.93 3.34 15.02
CA GLU A 51 91.73 4.14 15.31
C GLU A 51 90.61 3.85 14.30
N ARG A 52 90.94 3.75 13.01
CA ARG A 52 89.98 3.36 11.97
C ARG A 52 89.47 1.93 12.16
N PHE A 53 90.32 1.00 12.57
CA PHE A 53 89.91 -0.37 12.86
C PHE A 53 88.98 -0.43 14.07
N SER A 54 89.24 0.33 15.14
CA SER A 54 88.37 0.40 16.31
C SER A 54 86.99 0.95 15.96
N VAL A 55 86.93 2.01 15.15
CA VAL A 55 85.65 2.61 14.72
C VAL A 55 84.86 1.67 13.81
N VAL A 56 85.54 0.89 12.95
CA VAL A 56 84.89 -0.11 12.10
C VAL A 56 84.38 -1.28 12.93
N LEU A 57 85.14 -1.77 13.90
CA LEU A 57 84.70 -2.82 14.82
C LEU A 57 83.50 -2.37 15.68
N ASP A 58 83.49 -1.12 16.15
CA ASP A 58 82.35 -0.55 16.88
C ASP A 58 81.12 -0.32 15.97
N ALA A 59 81.33 -0.08 14.67
CA ALA A 59 80.25 0.01 13.68
C ALA A 59 79.70 -1.38 13.30
N GLU A 60 80.55 -2.40 13.19
CA GLU A 60 80.16 -3.80 12.94
C GLU A 60 79.48 -4.44 14.15
N ASN A 61 79.81 -4.03 15.38
CA ASN A 61 79.16 -4.49 16.61
C ASN A 61 77.80 -3.84 16.91
N ARG A 62 77.22 -3.04 16.00
CA ARG A 62 75.82 -2.57 16.09
C ARG A 62 74.81 -3.66 15.71
N GLY A 63 74.88 -4.81 16.41
CA GLY A 63 73.96 -5.95 16.24
C GLY A 63 72.47 -5.59 16.38
N GLY A 64 72.15 -4.51 17.09
CA GLY A 64 70.76 -4.07 17.30
C GLY A 64 69.99 -3.62 16.04
N VAL A 65 70.67 -3.33 14.91
CA VAL A 65 69.96 -3.02 13.65
C VAL A 65 69.44 -4.30 12.99
N LEU A 66 70.21 -5.40 13.05
CA LEU A 66 69.78 -6.69 12.53
C LEU A 66 68.65 -7.26 13.39
N ASP A 67 68.78 -7.16 14.72
CA ASP A 67 67.73 -7.58 15.65
C ASP A 67 66.41 -6.80 15.40
N HIS A 68 66.50 -5.48 15.17
CA HIS A 68 65.31 -4.67 14.87
C HIS A 68 64.69 -4.98 13.50
N VAL A 69 65.52 -5.31 12.50
CA VAL A 69 65.03 -5.77 11.19
C VAL A 69 64.32 -7.12 11.33
N GLU A 70 64.86 -8.04 12.14
CA GLU A 70 64.24 -9.33 12.43
C GLU A 70 62.91 -9.17 13.17
N GLU A 71 62.84 -8.31 14.19
CA GLU A 71 61.59 -7.94 14.88
C GLU A 71 60.54 -7.34 13.94
N LEU A 72 60.95 -6.42 13.05
CA LEU A 72 60.06 -5.84 12.05
C LEU A 72 59.56 -6.89 11.05
N GLN A 73 60.41 -7.85 10.68
CA GLN A 73 60.09 -8.92 9.75
C GLN A 73 59.12 -9.93 10.38
N GLU A 74 59.27 -10.22 11.68
CA GLU A 74 58.33 -11.03 12.45
C GLU A 74 56.97 -10.32 12.60
N HIS A 75 56.98 -9.02 12.93
CA HIS A 75 55.76 -8.22 13.03
C HIS A 75 55.01 -8.12 11.68
N ASN A 76 55.73 -7.97 10.57
CA ASN A 76 55.12 -7.93 9.24
C ASN A 76 54.50 -9.29 8.87
N THR A 77 55.18 -10.40 9.21
CA THR A 77 54.63 -11.75 9.02
C THR A 77 53.34 -11.95 9.84
N GLN A 78 53.32 -11.46 11.09
CA GLN A 78 52.15 -11.54 11.95
C GLN A 78 50.99 -10.66 11.45
N LEU A 79 51.27 -9.48 10.91
CA LEU A 79 50.27 -8.62 10.27
C LEU A 79 49.69 -9.26 8.99
N SER A 80 50.54 -9.87 8.16
CA SER A 80 50.07 -10.59 6.96
C SER A 80 49.15 -11.76 7.32
N ALA A 81 49.50 -12.55 8.35
CA ALA A 81 48.65 -13.64 8.81
C ALA A 81 47.29 -13.15 9.35
N ARG A 82 47.28 -12.02 10.08
CA ARG A 82 46.03 -11.40 10.54
C ARG A 82 45.19 -10.85 9.40
N LEU A 83 45.81 -10.29 8.36
CA LEU A 83 45.10 -9.83 7.17
C LEU A 83 44.44 -11.00 6.45
N GLU A 84 45.15 -12.11 6.26
CA GLU A 84 44.61 -13.32 5.63
C GLU A 84 43.45 -13.92 6.43
N GLU A 85 43.53 -13.91 7.76
CA GLU A 85 42.44 -14.34 8.64
C GLU A 85 41.20 -13.42 8.51
N ILE A 86 41.39 -12.10 8.50
CA ILE A 86 40.31 -11.13 8.32
C ILE A 86 39.67 -11.28 6.94
N GLU A 87 40.47 -11.47 5.89
CA GLU A 87 39.99 -11.70 4.53
C GLU A 87 39.15 -12.98 4.46
N SER A 88 39.62 -14.09 5.04
CA SER A 88 38.87 -15.34 5.12
C SER A 88 37.54 -15.17 5.86
N GLN A 89 37.55 -14.53 7.03
CA GLN A 89 36.33 -14.26 7.80
C GLN A 89 35.35 -13.35 7.04
N SER A 90 35.87 -12.40 6.26
CA SER A 90 35.03 -11.51 5.44
C SER A 90 34.39 -12.25 4.27
N ALA A 91 35.13 -13.17 3.62
CA ALA A 91 34.64 -13.99 2.53
C ALA A 91 33.54 -14.95 3.01
N GLU A 92 33.71 -15.57 4.18
CA GLU A 92 32.68 -16.43 4.78
C GLU A 92 31.39 -15.65 5.12
N ARG A 93 31.52 -14.45 5.70
CA ARG A 93 30.34 -13.59 5.96
C ARG A 93 29.66 -13.16 4.67
N MET A 94 30.42 -12.86 3.62
CA MET A 94 29.87 -12.49 2.31
C MET A 94 29.06 -13.65 1.72
N ALA A 95 29.61 -14.87 1.74
CA ALA A 95 28.92 -16.07 1.24
C ALA A 95 27.62 -16.37 2.04
N GLU A 96 27.63 -16.20 3.36
CA GLU A 96 26.44 -16.38 4.19
C GLU A 96 25.37 -15.32 3.89
N LEU A 97 25.76 -14.05 3.70
CA LEU A 97 24.85 -12.98 3.31
C LEU A 97 24.26 -13.20 1.91
N GLU A 98 25.05 -13.68 0.94
CA GLU A 98 24.57 -14.04 -0.40
C GLU A 98 23.54 -15.17 -0.34
N LYS A 99 23.76 -16.19 0.50
CA LYS A 99 22.82 -17.28 0.72
C LYS A 99 21.51 -16.78 1.33
N GLN A 100 21.57 -15.88 2.31
CA GLN A 100 20.37 -15.26 2.91
C GLN A 100 19.61 -14.41 1.89
N LEU A 101 20.30 -13.64 1.06
CA LEU A 101 19.71 -12.85 -0.02
C LEU A 101 18.98 -13.75 -1.04
N LEU A 102 19.59 -14.86 -1.43
CA LEU A 102 19.00 -15.82 -2.38
C LEU A 102 17.71 -16.44 -1.80
N GLN A 103 17.74 -16.80 -0.52
CA GLN A 103 16.57 -17.35 0.16
C GLN A 103 15.42 -16.33 0.27
N ALA A 104 15.73 -15.10 0.70
CA ALA A 104 14.74 -14.03 0.79
C ALA A 104 14.13 -13.68 -0.59
N THR A 105 14.94 -13.73 -1.65
CA THR A 105 14.48 -13.51 -3.03
C THR A 105 13.50 -14.61 -3.46
N LYS A 106 13.79 -15.87 -3.14
CA LYS A 106 12.91 -17.01 -3.43
C LYS A 106 11.58 -16.92 -2.70
N GLU A 107 11.58 -16.53 -1.42
CA GLU A 107 10.37 -16.33 -0.63
C GLU A 107 9.52 -15.16 -1.18
N THR A 108 10.19 -14.09 -1.63
CA THR A 108 9.52 -12.93 -2.25
C THR A 108 8.82 -13.31 -3.56
N GLU A 109 9.46 -14.12 -4.42
CA GLU A 109 8.84 -14.59 -5.66
C GLU A 109 7.65 -15.52 -5.41
N LEU A 110 7.72 -16.38 -4.38
CA LEU A 110 6.58 -17.22 -3.98
C LEU A 110 5.38 -16.36 -3.53
N LEU A 111 5.62 -15.34 -2.71
CA LEU A 111 4.57 -14.42 -2.24
C LEU A 111 3.97 -13.61 -3.39
N LYS A 112 4.78 -13.17 -4.36
CA LYS A 112 4.29 -12.50 -5.58
C LYS A 112 3.40 -13.42 -6.43
N GLY A 113 3.75 -14.70 -6.54
CA GLY A 113 2.92 -15.72 -7.21
C GLY A 113 1.55 -15.84 -6.55
N ASN A 114 1.52 -16.06 -5.23
CA ASN A 114 0.29 -16.17 -4.47
C ASN A 114 -0.59 -14.91 -4.57
N LEU A 115 0.02 -13.72 -4.54
CA LEU A 115 -0.71 -12.47 -4.70
C LEU A 115 -1.32 -12.33 -6.09
N ARG A 116 -0.59 -12.72 -7.15
CA ARG A 116 -1.10 -12.72 -8.53
C ARG A 116 -2.32 -13.63 -8.68
N ASP A 117 -2.25 -14.83 -8.10
CA ASP A 117 -3.35 -15.78 -8.13
C ASP A 117 -4.57 -15.24 -7.37
N SER A 118 -4.35 -14.67 -6.19
CA SER A 118 -5.41 -14.04 -5.41
C SER A 118 -6.05 -12.85 -6.13
N CYS A 119 -5.26 -12.00 -6.80
CA CYS A 119 -5.77 -10.89 -7.61
C CYS A 119 -6.62 -11.39 -8.78
N SER A 120 -6.19 -12.47 -9.46
CA SER A 120 -6.96 -13.06 -10.56
C SER A 120 -8.32 -13.61 -10.10
N GLN A 121 -8.37 -14.23 -8.92
CA GLN A 121 -9.60 -14.70 -8.30
C GLN A 121 -10.54 -13.53 -7.98
N VAL A 122 -10.03 -12.46 -7.36
CA VAL A 122 -10.83 -11.26 -7.05
C VAL A 122 -11.39 -10.62 -8.32
N SER A 123 -10.58 -10.47 -9.37
CA SER A 123 -11.07 -9.93 -10.65
C SER A 123 -12.16 -10.80 -11.28
N SER A 124 -12.03 -12.13 -11.19
CA SER A 124 -13.06 -13.05 -11.69
C SER A 124 -14.38 -12.94 -10.91
N LEU A 125 -14.31 -12.75 -9.58
CA LEU A 125 -15.48 -12.55 -8.74
C LEU A 125 -16.17 -11.21 -9.02
N GLN A 126 -15.39 -10.14 -9.14
CA GLN A 126 -15.90 -8.81 -9.48
C GLN A 126 -16.59 -8.77 -10.86
N GLN A 127 -16.03 -9.49 -11.85
CA GLN A 127 -16.68 -9.59 -13.16
C GLN A 127 -18.01 -10.33 -13.07
N ARG A 128 -18.07 -11.41 -12.28
CA ARG A 128 -19.28 -12.20 -12.08
C ARG A 128 -20.37 -11.44 -11.30
N GLU A 129 -19.98 -10.57 -10.36
CA GLU A 129 -20.91 -9.67 -9.67
C GLU A 129 -21.45 -8.60 -10.62
N ARG A 130 -20.58 -7.98 -11.43
CA ARG A 130 -21.01 -6.99 -12.43
C ARG A 130 -21.97 -7.57 -13.46
N GLU A 131 -21.74 -8.81 -13.91
CA GLU A 131 -22.68 -9.52 -14.82
C GLU A 131 -24.02 -9.84 -14.15
N ARG A 132 -24.04 -10.11 -12.84
CA ARG A 132 -25.27 -10.30 -12.07
C ARG A 132 -26.06 -9.00 -11.91
N GLU A 133 -25.38 -7.88 -11.61
CA GLU A 133 -26.02 -6.57 -11.50
C GLU A 133 -26.67 -6.13 -12.82
N ILE A 134 -25.98 -6.31 -13.94
CA ILE A 134 -26.53 -6.01 -15.28
C ILE A 134 -27.74 -6.90 -15.59
N SER A 135 -27.70 -8.18 -15.20
CA SER A 135 -28.84 -9.09 -15.38
C SER A 135 -30.05 -8.67 -14.54
N GLN A 136 -29.85 -8.28 -13.28
CA GLN A 136 -30.91 -7.79 -12.39
C GLN A 136 -31.50 -6.44 -12.83
N GLU A 137 -30.68 -5.55 -13.40
CA GLU A 137 -31.16 -4.29 -13.95
C GLU A 137 -32.06 -4.51 -15.19
N ARG A 138 -31.66 -5.41 -16.09
CA ARG A 138 -32.48 -5.81 -17.25
C ARG A 138 -33.82 -6.45 -16.84
N GLU A 139 -33.82 -7.21 -15.75
CA GLU A 139 -35.04 -7.83 -15.21
C GLU A 139 -35.96 -6.78 -14.59
N ARG A 140 -35.42 -5.84 -13.79
CA ARG A 140 -36.18 -4.70 -13.25
C ARG A 140 -36.77 -3.80 -14.33
N ASP A 141 -36.05 -3.56 -15.42
CA ASP A 141 -36.55 -2.78 -16.54
C ASP A 141 -37.66 -3.51 -17.31
N ARG A 142 -37.59 -4.84 -17.40
CA ARG A 142 -38.65 -5.68 -17.97
C ARG A 142 -39.92 -5.65 -17.12
N GLU A 143 -39.79 -5.63 -15.79
CA GLU A 143 -40.91 -5.50 -14.86
C GLU A 143 -41.55 -4.11 -14.89
N ARG A 144 -40.76 -3.03 -15.03
CA ARG A 144 -41.27 -1.65 -15.13
C ARG A 144 -42.12 -1.42 -16.38
N LEU A 145 -41.88 -2.14 -17.47
CA LEU A 145 -42.66 -2.04 -18.71
C LEU A 145 -44.00 -2.81 -18.65
N SER A 146 -44.29 -3.53 -17.56
CA SER A 146 -45.45 -4.45 -17.45
C SER A 146 -46.58 -3.98 -16.51
N GLN A 147 -46.56 -2.77 -15.95
CA GLN A 147 -47.64 -2.31 -15.05
C GLN A 147 -48.39 -1.08 -15.57
N PRO A 148 -49.73 -1.19 -15.76
CA PRO A 148 -50.63 -0.06 -15.61
C PRO A 148 -51.72 -0.33 -14.55
N SER A 149 -51.84 0.62 -13.60
CA SER A 149 -53.03 1.12 -12.87
C SER A 149 -54.09 0.19 -12.24
N SER A 150 -54.12 -1.12 -12.49
CA SER A 150 -55.28 -1.98 -12.14
C SER A 150 -55.21 -2.58 -10.73
N GLU A 151 -54.04 -2.60 -10.11
CA GLU A 151 -53.81 -3.34 -8.86
C GLU A 151 -54.49 -2.71 -7.64
N LEU A 152 -54.58 -1.37 -7.59
CA LEU A 152 -55.23 -0.67 -6.47
C LEU A 152 -56.76 -0.80 -6.50
N GLU A 153 -57.37 -0.74 -7.69
CA GLU A 153 -58.81 -0.96 -7.88
C GLU A 153 -59.20 -2.41 -7.56
N LEU A 154 -58.40 -3.38 -8.01
CA LEU A 154 -58.63 -4.79 -7.69
C LEU A 154 -58.51 -5.07 -6.19
N LYS A 155 -57.61 -4.40 -5.48
CA LYS A 155 -57.45 -4.57 -4.02
C LYS A 155 -58.58 -3.94 -3.22
N VAL A 156 -59.11 -2.80 -3.66
CA VAL A 156 -60.28 -2.17 -3.02
C VAL A 156 -61.53 -3.03 -3.23
N GLN A 157 -61.73 -3.56 -4.44
CA GLN A 157 -62.83 -4.48 -4.75
C GLN A 157 -62.74 -5.77 -3.92
N GLU A 158 -61.55 -6.36 -3.82
CA GLU A 158 -61.30 -7.58 -3.02
C GLU A 158 -61.62 -7.38 -1.53
N LEU A 159 -61.28 -6.21 -0.95
CA LEU A 159 -61.58 -5.90 0.45
C LEU A 159 -63.07 -5.65 0.69
N GLN A 160 -63.79 -5.15 -0.32
CA GLN A 160 -65.24 -4.95 -0.29
C GLN A 160 -66.00 -6.28 -0.41
N ASP A 161 -65.57 -7.17 -1.30
CA ASP A 161 -66.14 -8.52 -1.50
C ASP A 161 -65.92 -9.42 -0.28
N ARG A 162 -64.80 -9.24 0.44
CA ARG A 162 -64.52 -9.92 1.72
C ARG A 162 -65.30 -9.33 2.91
N GLY A 163 -66.10 -8.28 2.69
CA GLY A 163 -66.95 -7.65 3.71
C GLY A 163 -66.18 -6.89 4.81
N LEU A 164 -64.89 -6.63 4.61
CA LEU A 164 -64.01 -6.00 5.61
C LEU A 164 -64.14 -4.47 5.64
N ILE A 165 -64.57 -3.88 4.51
CA ILE A 165 -64.83 -2.45 4.38
C ILE A 165 -66.18 -2.20 3.68
N ARG A 166 -66.90 -1.14 4.07
CA ARG A 166 -68.03 -0.58 3.32
C ARG A 166 -67.72 0.85 2.90
N LEU A 167 -67.92 1.13 1.62
CA LEU A 167 -67.83 2.48 1.04
C LEU A 167 -69.23 3.08 0.92
N GLY A 168 -69.47 4.18 1.64
CA GLY A 168 -70.63 5.05 1.51
C GLY A 168 -70.23 6.41 0.96
N ARG A 169 -71.21 7.21 0.52
CA ARG A 169 -71.00 8.65 0.28
C ARG A 169 -71.83 9.44 1.27
N THR A 170 -71.22 10.43 1.89
CA THR A 170 -71.95 11.35 2.77
C THR A 170 -72.85 12.27 1.93
N PRO A 171 -73.88 12.91 2.51
CA PRO A 171 -74.74 13.87 1.80
C PRO A 171 -73.99 15.08 1.22
N SER A 172 -72.74 15.32 1.63
CA SER A 172 -71.86 16.36 1.09
C SER A 172 -70.93 15.86 -0.04
N GLY A 173 -71.08 14.60 -0.47
CA GLY A 173 -70.35 14.04 -1.61
C GLY A 173 -68.95 13.47 -1.30
N ALA A 174 -68.53 13.42 -0.04
CA ALA A 174 -67.27 12.78 0.35
C ALA A 174 -67.42 11.27 0.54
N LEU A 175 -66.40 10.49 0.19
CA LEU A 175 -66.36 9.03 0.40
C LEU A 175 -66.12 8.72 1.88
N ASP A 176 -67.01 7.93 2.48
CA ASP A 176 -66.95 7.45 3.85
C ASP A 176 -66.60 5.96 3.87
N LEU A 177 -65.58 5.59 4.63
CA LEU A 177 -64.99 4.25 4.70
C LEU A 177 -65.21 3.68 6.11
N GLN A 178 -66.11 2.70 6.23
CA GLN A 178 -66.35 1.98 7.48
C GLN A 178 -65.65 0.62 7.47
N VAL A 179 -64.75 0.41 8.44
CA VAL A 179 -64.08 -0.88 8.68
C VAL A 179 -64.95 -1.73 9.61
N VAL A 180 -65.29 -2.96 9.20
CA VAL A 180 -66.13 -3.87 9.98
C VAL A 180 -65.24 -4.75 10.86
N PRO A 181 -65.42 -4.78 12.21
CA PRO A 181 -64.62 -5.67 13.07
C PRO A 181 -65.04 -7.12 12.86
N VAL A 182 -64.13 -7.97 12.36
CA VAL A 182 -64.34 -9.41 12.24
C VAL A 182 -63.57 -10.13 13.36
N THR A 183 -64.30 -10.86 14.20
CA THR A 183 -63.74 -11.84 15.13
C THR A 183 -63.23 -13.03 14.32
N ILE A 184 -61.92 -13.14 14.13
CA ILE A 184 -61.31 -14.22 13.36
C ILE A 184 -61.34 -15.50 14.18
N ILE A 185 -62.15 -16.46 13.73
CA ILE A 185 -61.98 -17.89 14.04
C ILE A 185 -60.90 -18.39 13.08
N ASP A 186 -59.82 -18.91 13.65
CA ASP A 186 -58.59 -19.30 12.97
C ASP A 186 -58.86 -20.46 11.98
N GLN A 187 -58.58 -20.25 10.69
CA GLN A 187 -58.40 -21.31 9.70
C GLN A 187 -57.06 -21.10 8.99
N ALA A 188 -56.12 -21.97 9.34
CA ALA A 188 -54.73 -21.96 8.91
C ALA A 188 -54.54 -22.47 7.46
N GLY A 189 -53.69 -21.77 6.72
CA GLY A 189 -53.19 -22.20 5.39
C GLY A 189 -51.76 -21.76 5.06
N GLY A 190 -50.99 -21.26 6.04
CA GLY A 190 -49.56 -20.97 5.89
C GLY A 190 -48.73 -22.07 6.53
N LYS A 191 -47.76 -22.66 5.81
CA LYS A 191 -46.83 -23.65 6.37
C LYS A 191 -46.04 -23.02 7.52
N SER A 192 -46.47 -23.24 8.76
CA SER A 192 -45.73 -22.91 9.96
C SER A 192 -44.55 -23.87 10.09
N ARG A 193 -43.32 -23.39 9.86
CA ARG A 193 -42.12 -24.19 10.15
C ARG A 193 -42.07 -24.48 11.65
N LYS A 194 -41.94 -25.75 12.01
CA LYS A 194 -41.88 -26.17 13.42
C LYS A 194 -40.47 -25.96 13.97
N PRO A 195 -40.31 -25.38 15.17
CA PRO A 195 -39.01 -25.33 15.83
C PRO A 195 -38.44 -26.74 16.02
N ILE A 196 -37.17 -26.93 15.69
CA ILE A 196 -36.45 -28.20 15.91
C ILE A 196 -36.18 -28.34 17.41
N GLN A 197 -36.54 -29.50 17.97
CA GLN A 197 -36.24 -29.84 19.36
C GLN A 197 -34.86 -30.48 19.41
N THR A 198 -33.91 -29.84 20.10
CA THR A 198 -32.55 -30.38 20.30
C THR A 198 -32.48 -31.20 21.59
N LYS A 199 -31.62 -32.23 21.63
CA LYS A 199 -31.39 -33.06 22.83
C LYS A 199 -30.61 -32.29 23.89
N PHE A 200 -29.68 -31.44 23.46
CA PHE A 200 -28.90 -30.57 24.35
C PHE A 200 -29.21 -29.08 24.11
N ARG A 201 -29.01 -28.26 25.14
CA ARG A 201 -29.05 -26.80 25.01
C ARG A 201 -27.86 -26.31 24.18
N MET A 202 -28.16 -25.75 23.01
CA MET A 202 -27.16 -25.23 22.06
C MET A 202 -26.81 -23.74 22.33
N PRO A 203 -25.61 -23.29 21.94
CA PRO A 203 -25.24 -21.88 21.92
C PRO A 203 -26.16 -21.10 20.99
N LEU A 204 -26.52 -19.89 21.39
CA LEU A 204 -27.31 -18.98 20.55
C LEU A 204 -26.42 -18.44 19.42
N LEU A 205 -26.84 -18.69 18.17
CA LEU A 205 -26.28 -18.02 17.00
C LEU A 205 -26.94 -16.65 16.86
N ASN A 206 -26.19 -15.58 17.11
CA ASN A 206 -26.67 -14.19 17.02
C ASN A 206 -26.78 -13.70 15.57
N TRP A 207 -27.45 -14.46 14.70
CA TRP A 207 -27.71 -14.05 13.32
C TRP A 207 -28.87 -13.04 13.23
N GLN A 208 -28.86 -12.21 12.20
CA GLN A 208 -29.97 -11.29 11.92
C GLN A 208 -30.95 -11.98 10.95
N ALA A 209 -31.94 -12.68 11.51
CA ALA A 209 -32.91 -13.43 10.72
C ALA A 209 -33.88 -12.51 9.95
N LEU A 210 -34.19 -12.87 8.71
CA LEU A 210 -35.24 -12.21 7.92
C LEU A 210 -36.62 -12.55 8.50
N LYS A 211 -37.50 -11.55 8.59
CA LYS A 211 -38.90 -11.79 8.95
C LYS A 211 -39.60 -12.56 7.81
N PRO A 212 -40.62 -13.40 8.09
CA PRO A 212 -41.27 -14.22 7.05
C PRO A 212 -41.78 -13.42 5.83
N ASN A 213 -42.24 -12.19 6.04
CA ASN A 213 -42.69 -11.30 4.96
C ASN A 213 -41.56 -10.71 4.09
N GLN A 214 -40.31 -10.76 4.57
CA GLN A 214 -39.11 -10.34 3.83
C GLN A 214 -38.46 -11.49 3.05
N VAL A 215 -38.91 -12.73 3.28
CA VAL A 215 -38.34 -13.92 2.63
C VAL A 215 -38.90 -14.11 1.22
N THR A 216 -40.17 -13.78 0.99
CA THR A 216 -40.81 -13.89 -0.33
C THR A 216 -40.05 -13.11 -1.40
N GLY A 217 -39.64 -13.78 -2.48
CA GLY A 217 -38.84 -13.18 -3.57
C GLY A 217 -37.33 -13.14 -3.33
N THR A 218 -36.84 -13.70 -2.22
CA THR A 218 -35.40 -13.89 -1.97
C THR A 218 -35.00 -15.34 -2.22
N VAL A 219 -33.68 -15.59 -2.34
CA VAL A 219 -33.12 -16.95 -2.44
C VAL A 219 -33.61 -17.87 -1.32
N PHE A 220 -33.86 -17.33 -0.13
CA PHE A 220 -34.32 -18.09 1.04
C PHE A 220 -35.73 -18.65 0.90
N ASN A 221 -36.52 -18.16 -0.06
CA ASN A 221 -37.83 -18.73 -0.39
C ASN A 221 -37.72 -20.07 -1.14
N GLU A 222 -36.59 -20.31 -1.80
CA GLU A 222 -36.31 -21.52 -2.58
C GLU A 222 -35.51 -22.57 -1.77
N LEU A 223 -35.01 -22.19 -0.58
CA LEU A 223 -34.22 -23.09 0.26
C LEU A 223 -35.11 -23.94 1.18
N ASP A 224 -34.84 -25.24 1.17
CA ASP A 224 -35.43 -26.23 2.07
C ASP A 224 -34.34 -26.84 2.96
N ASP A 225 -34.45 -26.60 4.26
CA ASP A 225 -33.55 -27.12 5.27
C ASP A 225 -33.90 -28.56 5.68
N GLU A 226 -35.12 -29.05 5.45
CA GLU A 226 -35.53 -30.40 5.89
C GLU A 226 -34.70 -31.50 5.21
N GLN A 227 -34.40 -31.35 3.92
CA GLN A 227 -33.53 -32.30 3.20
C GLN A 227 -32.11 -32.31 3.76
N VAL A 228 -31.54 -31.12 3.98
CA VAL A 228 -30.17 -30.96 4.48
C VAL A 228 -30.04 -31.48 5.92
N LEU A 229 -31.05 -31.23 6.76
CA LEU A 229 -31.10 -31.74 8.14
C LEU A 229 -31.13 -33.28 8.20
N GLY A 230 -31.72 -33.94 7.19
CA GLY A 230 -31.73 -35.40 7.08
C GLY A 230 -30.40 -36.02 6.64
N GLU A 231 -29.57 -35.28 5.91
CA GLU A 231 -28.24 -35.72 5.45
C GLU A 231 -27.15 -35.47 6.50
N LEU A 232 -27.32 -34.46 7.36
CA LEU A 232 -26.33 -34.05 8.35
C LEU A 232 -26.43 -34.85 9.66
N ASN A 233 -25.28 -35.23 10.22
CA ASN A 233 -25.22 -35.86 11.53
C ASN A 233 -25.40 -34.83 12.67
N MET A 234 -26.66 -34.52 12.97
CA MET A 234 -27.02 -33.56 14.02
C MET A 234 -26.69 -34.05 15.43
N GLU A 235 -26.63 -35.37 15.66
CA GLU A 235 -26.23 -35.92 16.96
C GLU A 235 -24.77 -35.60 17.30
N ALA A 236 -23.86 -35.77 16.32
CA ALA A 236 -22.46 -35.41 16.49
C ALA A 236 -22.27 -33.89 16.68
N PHE A 237 -23.05 -33.09 15.95
CA PHE A 237 -23.05 -31.64 16.10
C PHE A 237 -23.52 -31.20 17.49
N GLU A 238 -24.63 -31.74 17.98
CA GLU A 238 -25.13 -31.41 19.31
C GLU A 238 -24.15 -31.80 20.43
N GLU A 239 -23.48 -32.95 20.30
CA GLU A 239 -22.50 -33.41 21.28
C GLU A 239 -21.25 -32.51 21.33
N GLN A 240 -20.81 -32.00 20.18
CA GLN A 240 -19.65 -31.11 20.07
C GLN A 240 -19.94 -29.68 20.50
N PHE A 241 -21.17 -29.19 20.26
CA PHE A 241 -21.51 -27.78 20.47
C PHE A 241 -22.43 -27.54 21.67
N LYS A 242 -22.83 -28.54 22.46
CA LYS A 242 -23.65 -28.34 23.67
C LYS A 242 -23.04 -27.35 24.66
N THR A 243 -23.91 -26.54 25.29
CA THR A 243 -23.50 -25.64 26.36
C THR A 243 -23.24 -26.40 27.67
N LYS A 244 -22.41 -25.84 28.57
CA LYS A 244 -22.13 -26.43 29.90
C LYS A 244 -23.35 -26.43 30.84
N ALA A 245 -24.44 -25.75 30.50
CA ALA A 245 -25.65 -25.61 31.32
C ALA A 245 -26.80 -26.44 30.75
N GLN A 246 -26.84 -27.74 31.06
CA GLN A 246 -27.87 -28.70 30.63
C GLN A 246 -28.97 -28.90 31.71
N GLY A 247 -29.51 -27.81 32.24
CA GLY A 247 -30.62 -27.85 33.21
C GLY A 247 -32.01 -27.95 32.53
N PRO A 248 -33.07 -28.36 33.25
CA PRO A 248 -34.42 -28.50 32.68
C PRO A 248 -34.94 -27.19 32.04
N PRO A 249 -35.56 -27.24 30.85
CA PRO A 249 -35.95 -26.06 30.07
C PRO A 249 -37.29 -25.43 30.51
N ALA A 250 -37.66 -25.51 31.79
CA ALA A 250 -38.93 -24.99 32.29
C ALA A 250 -38.74 -24.23 33.62
N ALA A 251 -38.39 -22.93 33.53
CA ALA A 251 -38.75 -21.88 34.49
C ALA A 251 -38.10 -20.54 34.12
N LEU A 252 -38.51 -19.94 33.00
CA LEU A 252 -38.22 -18.52 32.74
C LEU A 252 -39.27 -17.58 33.35
N SER A 253 -40.10 -18.08 34.27
CA SER A 253 -41.25 -17.36 34.86
C SER A 253 -41.12 -17.10 36.36
N THR A 254 -40.00 -17.43 37.01
CA THR A 254 -39.76 -17.06 38.42
C THR A 254 -38.34 -16.55 38.62
N LEU A 255 -38.09 -15.31 38.15
CA LEU A 255 -37.07 -14.48 38.75
C LEU A 255 -37.44 -14.29 40.23
N LYS A 256 -36.87 -15.14 41.08
CA LYS A 256 -36.82 -14.91 42.53
C LYS A 256 -36.15 -13.55 42.72
N VAL A 257 -36.95 -12.54 43.06
CA VAL A 257 -36.50 -11.25 43.58
C VAL A 257 -35.68 -11.56 44.83
N LYS A 258 -34.36 -11.64 44.67
CA LYS A 258 -33.45 -11.46 45.80
C LYS A 258 -33.60 -10.01 46.21
N VAL A 259 -34.29 -9.80 47.33
CA VAL A 259 -34.32 -8.52 48.04
C VAL A 259 -32.89 -8.21 48.46
N ALA A 260 -32.19 -7.45 47.60
CA ALA A 260 -31.01 -6.71 48.01
C ALA A 260 -31.50 -5.63 48.96
N GLN A 261 -30.88 -5.54 50.14
CA GLN A 261 -31.15 -4.49 51.12
C GLN A 261 -31.08 -3.14 50.43
N LYS A 262 -32.22 -2.45 50.41
CA LYS A 262 -32.42 -1.20 49.69
C LYS A 262 -31.68 -0.10 50.45
N ALA A 263 -30.47 0.23 50.01
CA ALA A 263 -29.92 1.56 50.22
C ALA A 263 -30.98 2.57 49.73
N PRO A 264 -31.15 3.74 50.39
CA PRO A 264 -32.13 4.74 49.96
C PRO A 264 -31.96 4.98 48.45
N SER A 265 -33.03 4.78 47.69
CA SER A 265 -32.97 4.88 46.24
C SER A 265 -32.67 6.32 45.87
N LYS A 266 -31.42 6.59 45.50
CA LYS A 266 -31.03 7.88 44.93
C LYS A 266 -31.98 8.20 43.78
N VAL A 267 -32.43 9.44 43.70
CA VAL A 267 -33.31 9.94 42.65
C VAL A 267 -32.51 10.02 41.36
N ASN A 268 -33.02 9.37 40.30
CA ASN A 268 -32.43 9.43 38.98
C ASN A 268 -33.28 10.32 38.07
N LEU A 269 -32.69 11.37 37.52
CA LEU A 269 -33.38 12.30 36.61
C LEU A 269 -33.05 12.01 35.15
N ILE A 270 -31.83 11.56 34.87
CA ILE A 270 -31.39 11.19 33.52
C ILE A 270 -31.79 9.75 33.19
N GLU A 271 -32.02 9.51 31.89
CA GLU A 271 -32.38 8.20 31.37
C GLU A 271 -31.38 7.12 31.78
N GLY A 272 -31.89 5.98 32.24
CA GLY A 272 -31.09 4.99 32.96
C GLY A 272 -29.93 4.37 32.15
N ASN A 273 -30.04 4.29 30.82
CA ASN A 273 -28.93 3.82 29.99
C ASN A 273 -27.87 4.92 29.80
N LYS A 274 -28.29 6.16 29.55
CA LYS A 274 -27.39 7.31 29.49
C LYS A 274 -26.61 7.48 30.80
N ALA A 275 -27.26 7.38 31.96
CA ALA A 275 -26.60 7.44 33.26
C ALA A 275 -25.55 6.32 33.44
N LYS A 276 -25.88 5.07 33.10
CA LYS A 276 -24.91 3.95 33.14
C LYS A 276 -23.72 4.17 32.22
N ASN A 277 -23.96 4.62 30.99
CA ASN A 277 -22.90 4.89 30.02
C ASN A 277 -22.01 6.05 30.47
N LEU A 278 -22.59 7.06 31.11
CA LEU A 278 -21.87 8.17 31.71
C LEU A 278 -20.99 7.69 32.87
N ALA A 279 -21.52 6.85 33.76
CA ALA A 279 -20.75 6.27 34.87
C ALA A 279 -19.52 5.49 34.37
N ILE A 280 -19.69 4.69 33.31
CA ILE A 280 -18.59 3.96 32.66
C ILE A 280 -17.56 4.94 32.09
N THR A 281 -18.01 6.01 31.43
CA THR A 281 -17.16 7.03 30.82
C THR A 281 -16.35 7.77 31.89
N LEU A 282 -17.01 8.26 32.95
CA LEU A 282 -16.35 8.94 34.07
C LEU A 282 -15.32 8.04 34.76
N ARG A 283 -15.64 6.74 34.95
CA ARG A 283 -14.70 5.76 35.50
C ARG A 283 -13.48 5.57 34.60
N LYS A 284 -13.64 5.59 33.27
CA LYS A 284 -12.53 5.55 32.31
C LYS A 284 -11.66 6.82 32.39
N GLY A 285 -12.27 7.97 32.65
CA GLY A 285 -11.58 9.25 32.81
C GLY A 285 -10.69 9.35 34.06
N GLY A 286 -10.99 8.56 35.10
CA GLY A 286 -10.15 8.46 36.31
C GLY A 286 -10.00 9.76 37.11
N ARG A 287 -10.86 10.75 36.85
CA ARG A 287 -10.83 12.07 37.48
C ARG A 287 -12.07 12.37 38.27
N SER A 288 -11.96 13.29 39.22
CA SER A 288 -13.14 13.76 39.91
C SER A 288 -14.06 14.55 38.95
N PRO A 289 -15.39 14.42 39.10
CA PRO A 289 -16.38 15.28 38.48
C PRO A 289 -16.03 16.78 38.48
N ALA A 290 -15.44 17.26 39.58
CA ALA A 290 -15.06 18.65 39.76
C ALA A 290 -13.88 19.04 38.84
N ASP A 291 -12.84 18.21 38.81
CA ASP A 291 -11.64 18.47 38.02
C ASP A 291 -11.95 18.43 36.52
N ILE A 292 -12.86 17.55 36.09
CA ILE A 292 -13.33 17.51 34.69
C ILE A 292 -13.98 18.82 34.31
N CYS A 293 -14.91 19.34 35.12
CA CYS A 293 -15.57 20.61 34.86
C CYS A 293 -14.56 21.77 34.83
N THR A 294 -13.66 21.84 35.82
CA THR A 294 -12.64 22.89 35.88
C THR A 294 -11.70 22.84 34.68
N ALA A 295 -11.25 21.66 34.27
CA ALA A 295 -10.38 21.50 33.10
C ALA A 295 -11.07 21.97 31.79
N ILE A 296 -12.39 21.80 31.65
CA ILE A 296 -13.15 22.33 30.49
C ILE A 296 -13.30 23.86 30.57
N GLU A 297 -13.51 24.40 31.77
CA GLU A 297 -13.61 25.84 32.00
C GLU A 297 -12.29 26.57 31.71
N THR A 298 -11.15 25.93 32.03
CA THR A 298 -9.81 26.48 31.85
C THR A 298 -9.10 26.06 30.57
N TYR A 299 -9.74 25.27 29.70
CA TYR A 299 -9.14 24.68 28.49
C TYR A 299 -7.85 23.88 28.74
N ASP A 300 -7.81 23.10 29.81
CA ASP A 300 -6.64 22.30 30.16
C ASP A 300 -6.54 21.01 29.30
N GLN A 301 -5.72 21.11 28.25
CA GLN A 301 -5.42 20.04 27.29
C GLN A 301 -4.52 18.92 27.89
N GLN A 302 -3.74 19.21 28.95
CA GLN A 302 -2.87 18.21 29.60
C GLN A 302 -3.66 17.35 30.55
N SER A 303 -4.64 17.96 31.20
CA SER A 303 -5.67 17.19 31.87
C SER A 303 -6.42 16.37 30.83
N LEU A 304 -7.34 16.92 30.05
CA LEU A 304 -8.32 16.08 29.36
C LEU A 304 -7.77 15.48 28.05
N GLY A 305 -7.55 14.16 28.03
CA GLY A 305 -7.16 13.44 26.82
C GLY A 305 -8.24 13.47 25.74
N LEU A 306 -7.84 13.46 24.47
CA LEU A 306 -8.74 13.63 23.32
C LEU A 306 -9.82 12.55 23.22
N ASP A 307 -9.45 11.29 23.39
CA ASP A 307 -10.39 10.17 23.41
C ASP A 307 -11.44 10.31 24.51
N PHE A 308 -11.07 10.93 25.64
CA PHE A 308 -12.00 11.18 26.73
C PHE A 308 -12.92 12.35 26.41
N LEU A 309 -12.41 13.43 25.80
CA LEU A 309 -13.21 14.56 25.35
C LEU A 309 -14.26 14.16 24.30
N GLU A 310 -13.88 13.32 23.33
CA GLU A 310 -14.82 12.82 22.31
C GLU A 310 -15.94 11.98 22.93
N LEU A 311 -15.62 11.16 23.93
CA LEU A 311 -16.64 10.41 24.68
C LEU A 311 -17.55 11.35 25.47
N LEU A 312 -16.96 12.37 26.10
CA LEU A 312 -17.68 13.31 26.95
C LEU A 312 -18.63 14.23 26.16
N GLU A 313 -18.27 14.56 24.92
CA GLU A 313 -19.12 15.34 23.99
C GLU A 313 -20.50 14.70 23.78
N ARG A 314 -20.57 13.36 23.79
CA ARG A 314 -21.85 12.61 23.66
C ARG A 314 -22.78 12.76 24.85
N PHE A 315 -22.26 13.24 25.99
CA PHE A 315 -23.01 13.45 27.23
C PHE A 315 -23.36 14.91 27.48
N VAL A 316 -23.09 15.83 26.54
CA VAL A 316 -23.59 17.21 26.62
C VAL A 316 -25.11 17.16 26.87
N PRO A 317 -25.62 17.74 27.97
CA PRO A 317 -27.04 17.69 28.29
C PRO A 317 -27.86 18.40 27.22
N SER A 318 -28.97 17.78 26.82
CA SER A 318 -29.97 18.46 25.99
C SER A 318 -30.69 19.55 26.78
N ASP A 319 -31.31 20.51 26.09
CA ASP A 319 -32.10 21.57 26.74
C ASP A 319 -33.21 21.02 27.64
N TYR A 320 -33.78 19.86 27.28
CA TYR A 320 -34.79 19.17 28.08
C TYR A 320 -34.20 18.65 29.40
N GLU A 321 -33.07 17.93 29.33
CA GLU A 321 -32.39 17.39 30.51
C GLU A 321 -31.90 18.52 31.42
N LEU A 322 -31.39 19.60 30.84
CA LEU A 322 -30.93 20.77 31.59
C LEU A 322 -32.10 21.43 32.35
N LYS A 323 -33.26 21.58 31.71
CA LYS A 323 -34.49 22.09 32.37
C LYS A 323 -34.95 21.17 33.50
N LEU A 324 -34.90 19.85 33.30
CA LEU A 324 -35.28 18.88 34.33
C LEU A 324 -34.39 19.00 35.58
N LEU A 325 -33.07 19.08 35.37
CA LEU A 325 -32.09 19.27 36.45
C LEU A 325 -32.27 20.63 37.14
N GLN A 326 -32.50 21.70 36.40
CA GLN A 326 -32.74 23.04 36.95
C GLN A 326 -34.03 23.13 37.76
N ASN A 327 -35.10 22.46 37.34
CA ASN A 327 -36.36 22.45 38.07
C ASN A 327 -36.21 21.71 39.41
N TYR A 328 -35.50 20.58 39.41
CA TYR A 328 -35.19 19.85 40.64
C TYR A 328 -34.43 20.71 41.66
N GLU A 329 -33.44 21.49 41.19
CA GLU A 329 -32.69 22.43 42.02
C GLU A 329 -33.57 23.60 42.52
N LYS A 330 -34.41 24.17 41.66
CA LYS A 330 -35.33 25.28 42.01
C LYS A 330 -36.39 24.88 43.04
N GLU A 331 -36.81 23.62 43.03
CA GLU A 331 -37.76 23.07 44.01
C GLU A 331 -37.13 22.88 45.41
N GLY A 332 -35.84 23.19 45.58
CA GLY A 332 -35.14 23.13 46.88
C GLY A 332 -34.92 21.71 47.37
N ARG A 333 -34.95 20.72 46.47
CA ARG A 333 -34.78 19.31 46.82
C ARG A 333 -33.32 19.00 47.18
N PRO A 334 -33.06 18.08 48.11
CA PRO A 334 -31.71 17.77 48.56
C PRO A 334 -30.85 17.19 47.42
N LEU A 335 -29.73 17.83 47.09
CA LEU A 335 -28.84 17.43 45.98
C LEU A 335 -28.03 16.15 46.29
N ASP A 336 -27.94 15.78 47.57
CA ASP A 336 -27.35 14.55 48.07
C ASP A 336 -28.20 13.31 47.77
N GLU A 337 -29.52 13.49 47.57
CA GLU A 337 -30.43 12.42 47.14
C GLU A 337 -30.25 12.05 45.66
N LEU A 338 -29.61 12.88 44.84
CA LEU A 338 -29.35 12.58 43.43
C LEU A 338 -28.31 11.47 43.24
N SER A 339 -28.36 10.79 42.11
CA SER A 339 -27.27 9.92 41.66
C SER A 339 -25.96 10.70 41.46
N GLU A 340 -24.83 9.99 41.44
CA GLU A 340 -23.52 10.63 41.19
C GLU A 340 -23.46 11.21 39.77
N GLU A 341 -24.12 10.53 38.84
CA GLU A 341 -24.26 10.88 37.43
C GLU A 341 -25.12 12.13 37.25
N ASP A 342 -26.25 12.24 37.94
CA ASP A 342 -27.12 13.42 37.88
C ASP A 342 -26.44 14.65 38.52
N ARG A 343 -25.72 14.46 39.64
CA ARG A 343 -24.90 15.53 40.23
C ARG A 343 -23.82 16.01 39.29
N PHE A 344 -23.13 15.10 38.60
CA PHE A 344 -22.16 15.47 37.58
C PHE A 344 -22.84 16.23 36.46
N MET A 345 -23.95 15.73 35.91
CA MET A 345 -24.65 16.36 34.78
C MET A 345 -25.20 17.75 35.12
N MET A 346 -25.63 17.96 36.36
CA MET A 346 -26.04 19.28 36.84
C MET A 346 -24.86 20.27 36.86
N ARG A 347 -23.68 19.86 37.34
CA ARG A 347 -22.49 20.72 37.33
C ARG A 347 -21.96 20.93 35.90
N PHE A 348 -21.93 19.86 35.12
CA PHE A 348 -21.50 19.84 33.73
C PHE A 348 -22.35 20.77 32.86
N GLY A 349 -23.68 20.69 32.99
CA GLY A 349 -24.62 21.55 32.26
C GLY A 349 -24.62 23.02 32.71
N LYS A 350 -24.09 23.35 33.89
CA LYS A 350 -23.91 24.74 34.34
C LYS A 350 -22.72 25.44 33.67
N ILE A 351 -21.84 24.70 33.00
CA ILE A 351 -20.70 25.28 32.29
C ILE A 351 -21.23 26.11 31.11
N PRO A 352 -20.92 27.41 31.04
CA PRO A 352 -21.38 28.27 29.95
C PRO A 352 -20.73 27.82 28.64
N ARG A 353 -21.55 27.70 27.59
CA ARG A 353 -21.11 27.31 26.24
C ARG A 353 -20.39 25.96 26.22
N LEU A 354 -20.84 25.01 27.04
CA LEU A 354 -20.23 23.69 27.22
C LEU A 354 -19.86 22.99 25.90
N ALA A 355 -20.80 22.90 24.96
CA ALA A 355 -20.57 22.25 23.67
C ALA A 355 -19.41 22.91 22.89
N GLN A 356 -19.38 24.25 22.87
CA GLN A 356 -18.33 25.01 22.20
C GLN A 356 -16.98 24.87 22.91
N ARG A 357 -16.95 24.87 24.24
CA ARG A 357 -15.74 24.65 25.03
C ARG A 357 -15.12 23.28 24.75
N ILE A 358 -15.92 22.22 24.79
CA ILE A 358 -15.47 20.85 24.49
C ILE A 358 -14.97 20.78 23.05
N SER A 359 -15.74 21.27 22.08
CA SER A 359 -15.34 21.26 20.66
C SER A 359 -14.04 22.02 20.41
N THR A 360 -13.87 23.19 21.04
CA THR A 360 -12.66 24.02 20.94
C THR A 360 -11.47 23.31 21.59
N LEU A 361 -11.65 22.73 22.78
CA LEU A 361 -10.59 21.99 23.47
C LEU A 361 -10.14 20.75 22.67
N THR A 362 -11.08 20.01 22.09
CA THR A 362 -10.80 18.88 21.19
C THR A 362 -10.04 19.34 19.93
N PHE A 363 -10.41 20.49 19.36
CA PHE A 363 -9.70 21.06 18.21
C PHE A 363 -8.26 21.46 18.56
N MET A 364 -8.05 22.18 19.66
CA MET A 364 -6.73 22.57 20.16
C MET A 364 -5.85 21.34 20.41
N GLY A 365 -6.47 20.30 20.96
CA GLY A 365 -6.00 18.93 21.04
C GLY A 365 -5.38 18.37 19.76
N ASN A 366 -6.19 18.35 18.71
CA ASN A 366 -5.90 17.67 17.45
C ASN A 366 -5.05 18.49 16.46
N PHE A 367 -4.99 19.82 16.64
CA PHE A 367 -4.36 20.71 15.68
C PHE A 367 -2.87 20.39 15.43
N PRO A 368 -2.00 20.22 16.45
CA PRO A 368 -0.57 19.98 16.21
C PRO A 368 -0.30 18.69 15.43
N GLU A 369 -0.99 17.60 15.78
CA GLU A 369 -0.83 16.31 15.09
C GLU A 369 -1.41 16.35 13.67
N SER A 370 -2.49 17.11 13.45
CA SER A 370 -3.04 17.31 12.11
C SER A 370 -2.06 18.07 11.21
N VAL A 371 -1.48 19.17 11.69
CA VAL A 371 -0.46 19.90 10.93
C VAL A 371 0.75 19.02 10.63
N LYS A 372 1.28 18.33 11.65
CA LYS A 372 2.43 17.42 11.53
C LYS A 372 2.19 16.29 10.51
N ARG A 373 0.94 15.82 10.38
CA ARG A 373 0.53 14.82 9.37
C ARG A 373 0.39 15.42 7.97
N LEU A 374 -0.16 16.62 7.83
CA LEU A 374 -0.48 17.24 6.54
C LEU A 374 0.76 17.84 5.86
N HIS A 375 1.64 18.48 6.62
CA HIS A 375 2.83 19.15 6.10
C HIS A 375 3.73 18.27 5.21
N PRO A 376 4.15 17.05 5.61
CA PRO A 376 4.99 16.20 4.75
C PRO A 376 4.28 15.71 3.49
N GLN A 377 2.95 15.59 3.51
CA GLN A 377 2.19 15.19 2.33
C GLN A 377 2.13 16.33 1.30
N LEU A 378 1.88 17.56 1.74
CA LEU A 378 1.98 18.75 0.89
C LEU A 378 3.38 18.89 0.28
N ASN A 379 4.42 18.79 1.10
CA ASN A 379 5.80 18.89 0.63
C ASN A 379 6.14 17.80 -0.40
N SER A 380 5.62 16.58 -0.23
CA SER A 380 5.81 15.51 -1.21
C SER A 380 5.17 15.84 -2.55
N ILE A 381 3.95 16.38 -2.56
CA ILE A 381 3.26 16.83 -3.80
C ILE A 381 4.02 17.98 -4.46
N ILE A 382 4.44 19.00 -3.69
CA ILE A 382 5.19 20.15 -4.20
C ILE A 382 6.51 19.69 -4.82
N ALA A 383 7.32 18.96 -4.06
CA ALA A 383 8.63 18.51 -4.50
C ALA A 383 8.55 17.56 -5.70
N ALA A 384 7.60 16.62 -5.70
CA ALA A 384 7.38 15.74 -6.84
C ALA A 384 6.96 16.52 -8.09
N SER A 385 5.99 17.42 -7.97
CA SER A 385 5.49 18.22 -9.10
C SER A 385 6.56 19.14 -9.69
N MET A 386 7.33 19.82 -8.84
CA MET A 386 8.39 20.72 -9.28
C MET A 386 9.56 19.93 -9.90
N SER A 387 9.94 18.80 -9.31
CA SER A 387 11.09 18.01 -9.78
C SER A 387 10.85 17.37 -11.14
N ILE A 388 9.68 16.76 -11.38
CA ILE A 388 9.34 16.20 -12.70
C ILE A 388 9.23 17.28 -13.77
N LYS A 389 8.74 18.47 -13.41
CA LYS A 389 8.54 19.57 -14.37
C LYS A 389 9.84 20.27 -14.75
N SER A 390 10.80 20.34 -13.81
CA SER A 390 12.09 21.02 -14.02
C SER A 390 13.22 20.11 -14.51
N SER A 391 13.05 18.78 -14.45
CA SER A 391 14.07 17.82 -14.90
C SER A 391 14.35 17.94 -16.39
N ALA A 392 15.53 18.47 -16.74
CA ALA A 392 16.01 18.54 -18.11
C ALA A 392 16.32 17.13 -18.66
N LYS A 393 16.80 16.22 -17.80
CA LYS A 393 17.12 14.85 -18.21
C LYS A 393 15.87 14.05 -18.54
N LEU A 394 14.80 14.19 -17.75
CA LEU A 394 13.51 13.57 -18.08
C LEU A 394 12.97 14.09 -19.41
N LYS A 395 13.04 15.41 -19.64
CA LYS A 395 12.63 15.99 -20.93
C LYS A 395 13.41 15.39 -22.10
N LYS A 396 14.74 15.26 -21.99
CA LYS A 396 15.58 14.65 -23.03
C LYS A 396 15.23 13.17 -23.22
N MET A 397 14.96 12.44 -22.15
CA MET A 397 14.53 11.04 -22.21
C MET A 397 13.21 10.88 -22.99
N LEU A 398 12.22 11.74 -22.72
CA LEU A 398 10.94 11.76 -23.45
C LEU A 398 11.12 12.14 -24.93
N GLU A 399 12.06 13.03 -25.24
CA GLU A 399 12.41 13.39 -26.61
C GLU A 399 12.99 12.20 -27.39
N ILE A 400 13.86 11.41 -26.77
CA ILE A 400 14.41 10.18 -27.37
C ILE A 400 13.29 9.17 -27.63
N ILE A 401 12.38 8.98 -26.67
CA ILE A 401 11.21 8.11 -26.82
C ILE A 401 10.32 8.59 -27.97
N LEU A 402 10.07 9.91 -28.08
CA LEU A 402 9.30 10.50 -29.16
C LEU A 402 9.95 10.24 -30.53
N ALA A 403 11.28 10.36 -30.63
CA ALA A 403 12.02 10.11 -31.86
C ALA A 403 11.89 8.64 -32.32
N PHE A 404 12.08 7.68 -31.41
CA PHE A 404 11.89 6.26 -31.72
C PHE A 404 10.42 5.94 -32.08
N GLY A 405 9.47 6.48 -31.31
CA GLY A 405 8.04 6.31 -31.58
C GLY A 405 7.65 6.84 -32.96
N ASN A 406 8.16 8.01 -33.35
CA ASN A 406 7.94 8.58 -34.67
C ASN A 406 8.59 7.75 -35.76
N TYR A 407 9.85 7.32 -35.59
CA TYR A 407 10.52 6.48 -36.56
C TYR A 407 9.75 5.19 -36.85
N MET A 408 9.24 4.53 -35.79
CA MET A 408 8.48 3.29 -35.91
C MET A 408 7.08 3.49 -36.54
N ASN A 409 6.41 4.61 -36.26
CA ASN A 409 5.00 4.82 -36.63
C ASN A 409 4.77 5.69 -37.88
N SER A 410 5.80 6.36 -38.40
CA SER A 410 5.68 7.36 -39.48
C SER A 410 4.93 6.85 -40.70
N SER A 411 5.14 5.60 -41.12
CA SER A 411 4.55 5.03 -42.34
C SER A 411 3.06 4.73 -42.26
N LYS A 412 2.51 4.50 -41.05
CA LYS A 412 1.10 4.10 -40.86
C LYS A 412 0.26 5.13 -40.11
N ARG A 413 0.88 5.89 -39.21
CA ARG A 413 0.18 6.82 -38.30
C ARG A 413 0.69 8.26 -38.40
N GLY A 414 1.67 8.53 -39.26
CA GLY A 414 2.29 9.85 -39.41
C GLY A 414 3.23 10.19 -38.24
N ALA A 415 3.68 11.45 -38.22
CA ALA A 415 4.55 11.98 -37.18
C ALA A 415 3.74 12.65 -36.05
N ALA A 416 4.06 12.30 -34.81
CA ALA A 416 3.50 12.89 -33.60
C ALA A 416 4.43 13.97 -33.02
N PHE A 417 3.84 15.00 -32.43
CA PHE A 417 4.57 16.06 -31.72
C PHE A 417 4.72 15.80 -30.21
N GLY A 418 4.05 14.77 -29.70
CA GLY A 418 4.04 14.36 -28.30
C GLY A 418 3.19 13.12 -28.12
N PHE A 419 3.22 12.54 -26.92
CA PHE A 419 2.45 11.36 -26.57
C PHE A 419 1.89 11.46 -25.15
N ARG A 420 0.79 10.74 -24.90
CA ARG A 420 0.19 10.60 -23.57
C ARG A 420 1.09 9.78 -22.66
N LEU A 421 1.23 10.15 -21.39
CA LEU A 421 2.18 9.51 -20.46
C LEU A 421 1.94 8.01 -20.26
N GLN A 422 0.72 7.51 -20.42
CA GLN A 422 0.41 6.08 -20.36
C GLN A 422 1.18 5.28 -21.43
N SER A 423 1.64 5.93 -22.50
CA SER A 423 2.48 5.30 -23.55
C SER A 423 3.82 4.79 -23.02
N LEU A 424 4.30 5.29 -21.88
CA LEU A 424 5.53 4.80 -21.24
C LEU A 424 5.43 3.31 -20.87
N ASP A 425 4.24 2.82 -20.53
CA ASP A 425 4.01 1.41 -20.20
C ASP A 425 4.21 0.51 -21.44
N LEU A 426 3.90 1.01 -22.65
CA LEU A 426 4.01 0.25 -23.90
C LEU A 426 5.47 -0.04 -24.32
N LEU A 427 6.44 0.68 -23.75
CA LEU A 427 7.87 0.45 -23.99
C LEU A 427 8.35 -0.90 -23.43
N LEU A 428 7.64 -1.43 -22.42
CA LEU A 428 7.91 -2.74 -21.83
C LEU A 428 7.34 -3.88 -22.70
N ASP A 429 6.22 -3.61 -23.39
CA ASP A 429 5.50 -4.60 -24.19
C ASP A 429 6.08 -4.76 -25.60
N THR A 430 6.62 -3.67 -26.15
CA THR A 430 7.19 -3.67 -27.49
C THR A 430 8.50 -4.46 -27.50
N LYS A 431 8.52 -5.64 -28.13
CA LYS A 431 9.69 -6.52 -28.21
C LYS A 431 10.40 -6.44 -29.57
N SER A 432 11.68 -6.80 -29.58
CA SER A 432 12.44 -7.06 -30.80
C SER A 432 11.87 -8.26 -31.57
N THR A 433 12.24 -8.38 -32.85
CA THR A 433 11.79 -9.47 -33.74
C THR A 433 12.11 -10.87 -33.18
N ASP A 434 13.29 -11.03 -32.60
CA ASP A 434 13.79 -12.25 -31.96
C ASP A 434 13.27 -12.42 -30.50
N ARG A 435 12.48 -11.46 -30.00
CA ARG A 435 11.95 -11.40 -28.63
C ARG A 435 13.01 -11.43 -27.53
N SER A 436 14.27 -11.14 -27.85
CA SER A 436 15.39 -11.16 -26.89
C SER A 436 15.41 -9.94 -25.96
N GLN A 437 14.86 -8.82 -26.41
CA GLN A 437 14.83 -7.56 -25.64
C GLN A 437 13.55 -6.75 -25.91
N THR A 438 13.28 -5.78 -25.05
CA THR A 438 12.18 -4.82 -25.25
C THR A 438 12.71 -3.49 -25.82
N LEU A 439 11.80 -2.64 -26.30
CA LEU A 439 12.16 -1.29 -26.76
C LEU A 439 12.81 -0.48 -25.63
N LEU A 440 12.36 -0.65 -24.38
CA LEU A 440 12.99 0.00 -23.23
C LEU A 440 14.46 -0.43 -23.03
N HIS A 441 14.77 -1.73 -23.18
CA HIS A 441 16.16 -2.22 -23.15
C HIS A 441 16.99 -1.59 -24.25
N PHE A 442 16.45 -1.56 -25.47
CA PHE A 442 17.16 -0.94 -26.59
C PHE A 442 17.44 0.55 -26.34
N ILE A 443 16.44 1.31 -25.87
CA ILE A 443 16.60 2.73 -25.53
C ILE A 443 17.63 2.90 -24.41
N SER A 444 17.59 2.06 -23.36
CA SER A 444 18.57 2.11 -22.27
C SER A 444 20.00 1.92 -22.77
N SER A 445 20.25 0.96 -23.68
CA SER A 445 21.57 0.77 -24.29
C SER A 445 22.02 1.98 -25.09
N ILE A 446 21.13 2.56 -25.90
CA ILE A 446 21.43 3.76 -26.70
C ILE A 446 21.71 4.96 -25.80
N VAL A 447 20.96 5.13 -24.71
CA VAL A 447 21.20 6.19 -23.72
C VAL A 447 22.57 6.01 -23.07
N GLN A 448 22.92 4.79 -22.66
CA GLN A 448 24.23 4.52 -22.06
C GLN A 448 25.39 4.80 -23.02
N GLU A 449 25.22 4.56 -24.33
CA GLU A 449 26.26 4.80 -25.34
C GLU A 449 26.35 6.25 -25.82
N LYS A 450 25.21 6.91 -26.08
CA LYS A 450 25.14 8.21 -26.75
C LYS A 450 24.83 9.38 -25.82
N TYR A 451 24.21 9.13 -24.68
CA TYR A 451 23.72 10.14 -23.73
C TYR A 451 24.02 9.76 -22.26
N PRO A 452 25.29 9.50 -21.90
CA PRO A 452 25.65 8.99 -20.57
C PRO A 452 25.22 9.91 -19.42
N GLU A 453 25.04 11.21 -19.67
CA GLU A 453 24.51 12.18 -18.71
C GLU A 453 23.07 11.89 -18.25
N LEU A 454 22.32 11.09 -19.01
CA LEU A 454 20.94 10.72 -18.72
C LEU A 454 20.82 9.44 -17.87
N ASN A 455 21.89 8.67 -17.66
CA ASN A 455 21.81 7.40 -16.91
C ASN A 455 21.22 7.58 -15.49
N ASN A 456 21.50 8.73 -14.87
CA ASN A 456 20.96 9.12 -13.58
C ASN A 456 19.79 10.11 -13.66
N PHE A 457 19.01 10.15 -14.75
CA PHE A 457 17.86 11.08 -14.84
C PHE A 457 16.89 10.92 -13.66
N HIS A 458 16.70 9.68 -13.18
CA HIS A 458 15.81 9.35 -12.09
C HIS A 458 16.21 9.99 -10.75
N THR A 459 17.46 10.46 -10.59
CA THR A 459 17.89 11.17 -9.36
C THR A 459 17.38 12.62 -9.33
N GLU A 460 16.94 13.18 -10.45
CA GLU A 460 16.31 14.50 -10.48
C GLU A 460 14.84 14.46 -10.02
N LEU A 461 14.23 13.26 -9.96
CA LEU A 461 12.82 13.06 -9.64
C LEU A 461 12.67 12.70 -8.16
N HIS A 462 12.18 13.64 -7.36
CA HIS A 462 12.15 13.52 -5.91
C HIS A 462 10.73 13.29 -5.40
N PHE A 463 10.56 12.43 -4.38
CA PHE A 463 9.30 12.20 -3.67
C PHE A 463 8.11 11.72 -4.53
N VAL A 464 8.35 11.30 -5.77
CA VAL A 464 7.31 10.87 -6.73
C VAL A 464 6.55 9.63 -6.22
N ASP A 465 7.26 8.73 -5.55
CA ASP A 465 6.70 7.56 -4.86
C ASP A 465 5.74 7.97 -3.73
N LYS A 466 6.15 8.90 -2.86
CA LYS A 466 5.32 9.37 -1.74
C LYS A 466 4.12 10.18 -2.23
N ALA A 467 4.34 11.05 -3.22
CA ALA A 467 3.30 11.86 -3.84
C ALA A 467 2.20 11.01 -4.50
N GLY A 468 2.56 9.85 -5.05
CA GLY A 468 1.59 8.90 -5.61
C GLY A 468 0.70 8.18 -4.57
N LEU A 469 1.04 8.24 -3.29
CA LEU A 469 0.22 7.64 -2.21
C LEU A 469 -0.73 8.65 -1.55
N VAL A 470 -0.62 9.92 -1.92
CA VAL A 470 -1.33 11.02 -1.27
C VAL A 470 -2.63 11.35 -2.01
N SER A 471 -3.70 11.58 -1.25
CA SER A 471 -4.94 12.18 -1.76
C SER A 471 -4.95 13.69 -1.53
N LEU A 472 -4.78 14.46 -2.61
CA LEU A 472 -4.83 15.92 -2.53
C LEU A 472 -6.20 16.40 -2.03
N ASP A 473 -7.30 15.82 -2.51
CA ASP A 473 -8.65 16.21 -2.08
C ASP A 473 -8.87 16.04 -0.57
N SER A 474 -8.39 14.92 -0.01
CA SER A 474 -8.47 14.67 1.43
C SER A 474 -7.67 15.70 2.22
N ILE A 475 -6.46 16.06 1.76
CA ILE A 475 -5.63 17.09 2.39
C ILE A 475 -6.37 18.44 2.39
N LEU A 476 -6.98 18.82 1.25
CA LEU A 476 -7.71 20.08 1.16
C LEU A 476 -8.92 20.11 2.08
N GLN A 477 -9.60 18.98 2.27
CA GLN A 477 -10.70 18.86 3.21
C GLN A 477 -10.24 18.98 4.67
N ASP A 478 -9.16 18.32 5.03
CA ASP A 478 -8.55 18.43 6.36
C ASP A 478 -8.15 19.88 6.66
N ILE A 479 -7.50 20.57 5.72
CA ILE A 479 -7.07 21.96 5.88
C ILE A 479 -8.26 22.92 6.04
N ARG A 480 -9.33 22.75 5.26
CA ARG A 480 -10.59 23.52 5.45
C ARG A 480 -11.20 23.29 6.83
N SER A 481 -11.07 22.07 7.35
CA SER A 481 -11.57 21.72 8.68
C SER A 481 -10.72 22.38 9.78
N LEU A 482 -9.40 22.46 9.57
CA LEU A 482 -8.49 23.21 10.46
C LEU A 482 -8.76 24.71 10.44
N GLU A 483 -9.01 25.29 9.26
CA GLU A 483 -9.36 26.70 9.11
C GLU A 483 -10.66 27.04 9.85
N ARG A 484 -11.70 26.22 9.65
CA ARG A 484 -12.97 26.36 10.38
C ARG A 484 -12.79 26.21 11.89
N GLY A 485 -12.02 25.23 12.34
CA GLY A 485 -11.76 25.01 13.77
C GLY A 485 -11.01 26.19 14.42
N MET A 486 -10.03 26.76 13.70
CA MET A 486 -9.30 27.95 14.14
C MET A 486 -10.20 29.18 14.21
N GLU A 487 -11.09 29.36 13.24
CA GLU A 487 -12.08 30.44 13.23
C GLU A 487 -13.04 30.36 14.42
N VAL A 488 -13.52 29.15 14.75
CA VAL A 488 -14.35 28.93 15.95
C VAL A 488 -13.57 29.23 17.22
N THR A 489 -12.30 28.81 17.30
CA THR A 489 -11.43 29.07 18.45
C THR A 489 -11.17 30.57 18.65
N LYS A 490 -10.95 31.31 17.55
CA LYS A 490 -10.83 32.78 17.56
C LYS A 490 -12.11 33.44 18.08
N LYS A 491 -13.28 33.00 17.62
CA LYS A 491 -14.57 33.49 18.12
C LYS A 491 -14.79 33.18 19.60
N GLU A 492 -14.35 32.02 20.06
CA GLU A 492 -14.44 31.65 21.48
C GLU A 492 -13.53 32.54 22.34
N PHE A 493 -12.31 32.83 21.86
CA PHE A 493 -11.41 33.77 22.50
C PHE A 493 -12.00 35.18 22.60
N LEU A 494 -12.68 35.68 21.56
CA LEU A 494 -13.33 37.00 21.59
C LEU A 494 -14.45 37.11 22.64
N VAL A 495 -15.10 35.99 22.99
CA VAL A 495 -16.12 35.96 24.04
C VAL A 495 -15.49 35.77 25.43
N GLN A 496 -14.26 35.26 25.49
CA GLN A 496 -13.52 34.97 26.72
C GLN A 496 -12.14 35.64 26.69
N GLU A 497 -12.10 36.97 26.49
CA GLU A 497 -10.87 37.73 26.20
C GLU A 497 -9.77 37.56 27.27
N ASP A 498 -10.17 37.27 28.52
CA ASP A 498 -9.26 37.06 29.66
C ASP A 498 -8.61 35.66 29.68
N ASN A 499 -9.00 34.74 28.79
CA ASN A 499 -8.45 33.39 28.78
C ASN A 499 -7.08 33.32 28.09
N THR A 500 -6.02 33.16 28.89
CA THR A 500 -4.63 33.10 28.42
C THR A 500 -4.34 31.88 27.54
N VAL A 501 -4.94 30.73 27.82
CA VAL A 501 -4.71 29.48 27.07
C VAL A 501 -5.20 29.62 25.63
N LEU A 502 -6.41 30.15 25.43
CA LEU A 502 -6.94 30.42 24.09
C LEU A 502 -6.10 31.46 23.34
N LYS A 503 -5.68 32.53 24.03
CA LYS A 503 -4.84 33.59 23.45
C LYS A 503 -3.51 33.05 22.95
N ASP A 504 -2.81 32.29 23.79
CA ASP A 504 -1.50 31.72 23.47
C ASP A 504 -1.61 30.69 22.34
N PHE A 505 -2.64 29.84 22.38
CA PHE A 505 -2.91 28.89 21.30
C PHE A 505 -3.16 29.59 19.97
N VAL A 506 -4.09 30.56 19.91
CA VAL A 506 -4.40 31.28 18.68
C VAL A 506 -3.17 32.01 18.15
N LYS A 507 -2.41 32.68 19.02
CA LYS A 507 -1.20 33.39 18.62
C LYS A 507 -0.13 32.45 18.06
N ALA A 508 0.15 31.34 18.74
CA ALA A 508 1.19 30.40 18.33
C ALA A 508 0.84 29.63 17.04
N ASN A 509 -0.45 29.33 16.82
CA ASN A 509 -0.88 28.41 15.77
C ASN A 509 -1.50 29.11 14.55
N SER A 510 -1.83 30.41 14.62
CA SER A 510 -2.35 31.14 13.45
C SER A 510 -1.32 31.22 12.33
N GLU A 511 -0.06 31.55 12.64
CA GLU A 511 1.00 31.62 11.63
C GLU A 511 1.28 30.25 11.00
N LEU A 512 1.19 29.17 11.80
CA LEU A 512 1.38 27.82 11.32
C LEU A 512 0.25 27.39 10.36
N LEU A 513 -1.00 27.74 10.68
CA LEU A 513 -2.14 27.53 9.78
C LEU A 513 -1.99 28.34 8.49
N ASP A 514 -1.58 29.60 8.58
CA ASP A 514 -1.37 30.45 7.41
C ASP A 514 -0.27 29.91 6.50
N SER A 515 0.81 29.36 7.09
CA SER A 515 1.85 28.64 6.33
C SER A 515 1.27 27.42 5.64
N LEU A 516 0.49 26.60 6.35
CA LEU A 516 -0.12 25.40 5.79
C LEU A 516 -1.10 25.72 4.64
N LEU A 517 -1.85 26.81 4.75
CA LEU A 517 -2.74 27.30 3.69
C LEU A 517 -1.95 27.75 2.45
N LYS A 518 -0.81 28.44 2.64
CA LYS A 518 0.10 28.81 1.55
C LYS A 518 0.66 27.57 0.87
N ASP A 519 1.20 26.62 1.63
CA ASP A 519 1.75 25.36 1.12
C ASP A 519 0.68 24.56 0.36
N SER A 520 -0.56 24.54 0.85
CA SER A 520 -1.70 23.92 0.17
C SER A 520 -1.99 24.54 -1.19
N LYS A 521 -1.99 25.87 -1.28
CA LYS A 521 -2.17 26.58 -2.54
C LYS A 521 -1.00 26.30 -3.49
N THR A 522 0.23 26.36 -3.00
CA THR A 522 1.42 26.01 -3.78
C THR A 522 1.39 24.57 -4.28
N ALA A 523 0.93 23.61 -3.46
CA ALA A 523 0.77 22.22 -3.86
C ALA A 523 -0.26 22.05 -4.98
N GLN A 524 -1.42 22.72 -4.88
CA GLN A 524 -2.44 22.71 -5.92
C GLN A 524 -1.93 23.30 -7.24
N GLU A 525 -1.26 24.46 -7.18
CA GLU A 525 -0.72 25.13 -8.37
C GLU A 525 0.43 24.33 -9.00
N ALA A 526 1.37 23.83 -8.19
CA ALA A 526 2.48 23.02 -8.66
C ALA A 526 1.99 21.72 -9.30
N TYR A 527 1.05 21.02 -8.65
CA TYR A 527 0.45 19.81 -9.18
C TYR A 527 -0.32 20.08 -10.47
N GLY A 528 -1.23 21.05 -10.45
CA GLY A 528 -2.04 21.42 -11.61
C GLY A 528 -1.16 21.76 -12.81
N SER A 529 -0.14 22.58 -12.59
CA SER A 529 0.80 22.97 -13.62
C SER A 529 1.68 21.83 -14.13
N ALA A 530 2.05 20.86 -13.28
CA ALA A 530 2.78 19.68 -13.72
C ALA A 530 1.90 18.76 -14.57
N VAL A 531 0.66 18.49 -14.16
CA VAL A 531 -0.27 17.64 -14.92
C VAL A 531 -0.56 18.24 -16.30
N GLU A 532 -0.82 19.54 -16.37
CA GLU A 532 -1.02 20.25 -17.64
C GLU A 532 0.24 20.24 -18.51
N TYR A 533 1.43 20.37 -17.91
CA TYR A 533 2.71 20.34 -18.62
C TYR A 533 2.93 19.01 -19.37
N PHE A 534 2.45 17.89 -18.82
CA PHE A 534 2.48 16.58 -19.47
C PHE A 534 1.22 16.27 -20.30
N GLY A 535 0.36 17.26 -20.51
CA GLY A 535 -0.80 17.19 -21.41
C GLY A 535 -2.06 16.55 -20.81
N GLU A 536 -2.07 16.24 -19.52
CA GLU A 536 -3.22 15.65 -18.81
C GLU A 536 -4.12 16.75 -18.19
N ASN A 537 -5.33 16.37 -17.78
CA ASN A 537 -6.26 17.32 -17.13
C ASN A 537 -6.17 17.19 -15.61
N PRO A 538 -5.79 18.25 -14.87
CA PRO A 538 -5.66 18.21 -13.40
C PRO A 538 -6.97 17.99 -12.67
N LYS A 539 -8.12 18.27 -13.30
CA LYS A 539 -9.44 18.03 -12.70
C LYS A 539 -9.86 16.56 -12.71
N THR A 540 -9.33 15.77 -13.64
CA THR A 540 -9.69 14.35 -13.80
C THR A 540 -8.56 13.40 -13.42
N THR A 541 -7.36 13.94 -13.20
CA THR A 541 -6.16 13.16 -12.92
C THR A 541 -5.72 13.44 -11.50
N GLN A 542 -5.82 12.46 -10.60
CA GLN A 542 -5.35 12.57 -9.22
C GLN A 542 -3.86 12.21 -9.10
N PRO A 543 -3.16 12.70 -8.06
CA PRO A 543 -1.76 12.34 -7.80
C PRO A 543 -1.49 10.83 -7.82
N SER A 544 -2.43 10.05 -7.28
CA SER A 544 -2.42 8.58 -7.23
C SER A 544 -2.52 7.90 -8.60
N MET A 545 -2.91 8.63 -9.64
CA MET A 545 -2.92 8.14 -11.02
C MET A 545 -1.72 8.68 -11.80
N PHE A 546 -1.32 9.91 -11.52
CA PHE A 546 -0.31 10.63 -12.28
C PHE A 546 1.12 10.22 -11.91
N PHE A 547 1.50 10.35 -10.64
CA PHE A 547 2.88 10.08 -10.20
C PHE A 547 3.31 8.62 -10.39
N PRO A 548 2.45 7.60 -10.20
CA PRO A 548 2.82 6.21 -10.44
C PRO A 548 3.24 5.89 -11.88
N LEU A 549 2.89 6.71 -12.88
CA LEU A 549 3.39 6.56 -14.24
C LEU A 549 4.92 6.72 -14.28
N PHE A 550 5.44 7.76 -13.61
CA PHE A 550 6.88 8.00 -13.50
C PHE A 550 7.57 6.96 -12.62
N VAL A 551 6.95 6.54 -11.51
CA VAL A 551 7.53 5.51 -10.62
C VAL A 551 7.70 4.18 -11.36
N ARG A 552 6.68 3.74 -12.10
CA ARG A 552 6.74 2.52 -12.90
C ARG A 552 7.79 2.63 -14.00
N PHE A 553 7.83 3.76 -14.71
CA PHE A 553 8.83 4.01 -15.75
C PHE A 553 10.27 3.98 -15.20
N MET A 554 10.56 4.69 -14.10
CA MET A 554 11.89 4.70 -13.48
C MET A 554 12.31 3.30 -13.03
N LYS A 555 11.39 2.55 -12.40
CA LYS A 555 11.66 1.18 -11.97
C LYS A 555 11.95 0.26 -13.16
N ALA A 556 11.14 0.35 -14.21
CA ALA A 556 11.32 -0.42 -15.43
C ALA A 556 12.64 -0.07 -16.15
N TYR A 557 13.01 1.22 -16.18
CA TYR A 557 14.25 1.67 -16.78
C TYR A 557 15.48 1.12 -16.03
N LYS A 558 15.48 1.23 -14.69
CA LYS A 558 16.56 0.66 -13.87
C LYS A 558 16.69 -0.85 -14.07
N GLN A 559 15.57 -1.57 -14.17
CA GLN A 559 15.60 -2.99 -14.45
C GLN A 559 16.21 -3.28 -15.83
N ALA A 560 15.79 -2.54 -16.86
CA ALA A 560 16.31 -2.71 -18.22
C ALA A 560 17.82 -2.42 -18.31
N GLU A 561 18.32 -1.44 -17.55
CA GLU A 561 19.75 -1.13 -17.45
C GLU A 561 20.53 -2.30 -16.82
N GLN A 562 20.05 -2.85 -15.70
CA GLN A 562 20.65 -4.01 -15.05
C GLN A 562 20.66 -5.25 -15.96
N ASP A 563 19.54 -5.52 -16.63
CA ASP A 563 19.40 -6.64 -17.55
C ASP A 563 20.35 -6.50 -18.75
N ASN A 564 20.54 -5.27 -19.26
CA ASN A 564 21.49 -4.98 -20.34
C ASN A 564 22.94 -5.15 -19.91
N GLU A 565 23.31 -4.67 -18.72
CA GLU A 565 24.66 -4.88 -18.18
C GLU A 565 24.96 -6.37 -17.99
N GLN A 566 23.99 -7.13 -17.45
CA GLN A 566 24.14 -8.57 -17.29
C GLN A 566 24.29 -9.28 -18.64
N ARG A 567 23.47 -8.92 -19.64
CA ARG A 567 23.59 -9.48 -21.00
C ARG A 567 24.98 -9.20 -21.59
N LYS A 568 25.47 -7.96 -21.48
CA LYS A 568 26.80 -7.58 -21.97
C LYS A 568 27.94 -8.32 -21.28
N ARG A 569 27.83 -8.57 -19.97
CA ARG A 569 28.81 -9.38 -19.22
C ARG A 569 28.82 -10.84 -19.69
N LEU A 570 27.65 -11.44 -19.89
CA LEU A 570 27.54 -12.83 -20.38
C LEU A 570 28.08 -12.97 -21.82
N GLU A 571 27.79 -12.00 -22.68
CA GLU A 571 28.31 -11.96 -24.06
C GLU A 571 29.84 -11.83 -24.09
N ALA A 572 30.42 -10.98 -23.23
CA ALA A 572 31.87 -10.84 -23.09
C ALA A 572 32.53 -12.14 -22.64
N GLN A 573 32.00 -12.79 -21.59
CA GLN A 573 32.52 -14.08 -21.09
C GLN A 573 32.40 -15.20 -22.13
N SER A 574 31.31 -15.23 -22.90
CA SER A 574 31.12 -16.21 -23.97
C SER A 574 32.08 -16.01 -25.14
N SER A 575 32.43 -14.75 -25.45
CA SER A 575 33.38 -14.40 -26.50
C SER A 575 34.82 -14.72 -26.10
N GLU A 576 35.17 -14.50 -24.83
CA GLU A 576 36.49 -14.82 -24.26
C GLU A 576 36.72 -16.34 -24.21
N ASN A 577 35.72 -17.12 -23.79
CA ASN A 577 35.76 -18.59 -23.81
C ASN A 577 35.84 -19.19 -25.23
N GLN A 578 35.34 -18.50 -26.27
CA GLN A 578 35.50 -18.94 -27.66
C GLN A 578 36.89 -18.59 -28.21
N ALA A 579 37.48 -17.47 -27.78
CA ALA A 579 38.82 -17.04 -28.21
C ALA A 579 39.95 -17.91 -27.63
N GLU A 580 39.76 -18.55 -26.47
CA GLU A 580 40.76 -19.45 -25.84
C GLU A 580 40.75 -20.90 -26.34
N SER A 581 39.90 -21.28 -27.30
CA SER A 581 39.92 -22.63 -27.89
C SER A 581 40.80 -22.70 -29.17
N PRO A 582 42.02 -23.29 -29.15
CA PRO A 582 42.88 -23.30 -30.31
C PRO A 582 42.41 -24.37 -31.32
N SER A 583 42.20 -23.94 -32.57
CA SER A 583 41.92 -24.82 -33.71
C SER A 583 43.05 -25.84 -33.92
N PRO A 584 42.78 -27.17 -33.94
CA PRO A 584 43.81 -28.15 -34.24
C PRO A 584 44.10 -28.20 -35.75
N ARG A 585 45.26 -27.65 -36.15
CA ARG A 585 45.83 -27.87 -37.48
C ARG A 585 46.37 -29.30 -37.61
N LYS A 586 45.85 -30.02 -38.60
CA LYS A 586 46.41 -31.14 -39.40
C LYS A 586 47.74 -31.75 -38.90
N LYS A 587 47.73 -33.03 -38.51
CA LYS A 587 48.79 -34.03 -38.80
C LYS A 587 48.20 -35.44 -38.94
N GLU A 588 48.91 -36.26 -39.71
CA GLU A 588 48.54 -37.48 -40.41
C GLU A 588 48.41 -38.75 -39.56
N ALA A 589 47.98 -39.81 -40.26
CA ALA A 589 47.53 -41.12 -39.83
C ALA A 589 48.59 -42.08 -39.28
N ALA A 590 48.17 -42.97 -38.38
CA ALA A 590 48.44 -44.42 -38.40
C ALA A 590 47.57 -45.12 -37.32
N GLY A 591 46.90 -46.20 -37.70
CA GLY A 591 45.84 -46.82 -36.89
C GLY A 591 46.25 -47.92 -35.93
N HIS A 592 45.34 -48.28 -35.02
CA HIS A 592 44.98 -49.65 -34.64
C HIS A 592 43.66 -49.66 -33.86
N LYS A 593 42.86 -50.72 -34.05
CA LYS A 593 41.45 -50.84 -33.67
C LYS A 593 41.26 -51.54 -32.29
N SER A 594 40.48 -50.88 -31.41
CA SER A 594 39.43 -51.41 -30.50
C SER A 594 39.78 -52.31 -29.29
N PRO A 595 38.93 -52.42 -28.22
CA PRO A 595 37.54 -51.98 -28.08
C PRO A 595 37.10 -51.25 -26.76
N MET A 596 36.24 -50.24 -26.95
CA MET A 596 34.93 -50.00 -26.32
C MET A 596 34.72 -49.99 -24.79
N MET A 597 34.42 -48.79 -24.26
CA MET A 597 33.22 -48.53 -23.44
C MET A 597 32.59 -47.18 -23.87
N PRO A 598 31.35 -47.12 -24.38
CA PRO A 598 30.73 -45.86 -24.80
C PRO A 598 29.93 -45.25 -23.64
N LYS A 599 30.31 -44.04 -23.21
CA LYS A 599 29.35 -43.11 -22.60
C LYS A 599 28.50 -42.53 -23.72
N MET A 600 27.20 -42.83 -23.69
CA MET A 600 26.19 -42.34 -24.62
C MET A 600 26.16 -40.81 -24.65
N ASP A 601 26.44 -40.26 -25.83
CA ASP A 601 26.18 -38.87 -26.20
C ASP A 601 24.67 -38.64 -26.34
N LEU A 602 24.07 -37.97 -25.36
CA LEU A 602 22.66 -37.60 -25.34
C LEU A 602 22.29 -36.51 -26.39
N ILE A 603 23.27 -36.04 -27.17
CA ILE A 603 23.11 -34.94 -28.14
C ILE A 603 22.87 -35.46 -29.57
N ALA A 604 23.24 -36.72 -29.87
CA ALA A 604 23.01 -37.35 -31.18
C ALA A 604 21.61 -38.01 -31.31
N GLU A 605 21.00 -38.42 -30.20
CA GLU A 605 19.65 -39.04 -30.19
C GLU A 605 18.52 -38.00 -30.36
N LEU A 606 18.75 -36.75 -29.94
CA LEU A 606 17.77 -35.66 -30.08
C LEU A 606 17.66 -35.10 -31.51
N LYS A 607 18.64 -35.34 -32.38
CA LYS A 607 18.57 -34.98 -33.81
C LYS A 607 17.86 -36.01 -34.69
N LYS A 608 17.49 -37.19 -34.15
CA LYS A 608 16.80 -38.26 -34.91
C LYS A 608 15.31 -38.40 -34.60
N ARG A 609 14.76 -37.59 -33.70
CA ARG A 609 13.33 -37.62 -33.29
C ARG A 609 12.49 -36.40 -33.66
N GLN A 610 12.91 -35.58 -34.62
CA GLN A 610 11.99 -34.64 -35.29
C GLN A 610 11.62 -35.16 -36.68
N VAL A 611 10.56 -35.98 -36.69
CA VAL A 611 9.75 -36.20 -37.89
C VAL A 611 9.07 -34.87 -38.23
N LYS A 612 9.41 -34.32 -39.40
CA LYS A 612 8.68 -33.20 -40.01
C LYS A 612 7.24 -33.65 -40.30
N PRO A 613 6.19 -32.91 -39.90
CA PRO A 613 4.97 -32.90 -40.68
C PRO A 613 5.23 -32.06 -41.94
N GLN A 614 5.13 -32.68 -43.11
CA GLN A 614 4.96 -31.93 -44.36
C GLN A 614 3.61 -31.22 -44.30
N VAL A 615 3.63 -29.91 -44.05
CA VAL A 615 2.49 -29.04 -44.35
C VAL A 615 2.63 -28.62 -45.81
N LYS A 616 1.68 -29.03 -46.65
CA LYS A 616 1.56 -28.52 -48.02
C LYS A 616 1.06 -27.07 -47.95
N ASP A 617 1.81 -26.15 -48.53
CA ASP A 617 1.32 -24.83 -48.91
C ASP A 617 0.08 -25.00 -49.81
N GLY A 618 -1.01 -24.30 -49.48
CA GLY A 618 -2.22 -24.22 -50.29
C GLY A 618 -3.56 -24.29 -49.53
N ALA A 619 -3.62 -24.97 -48.38
CA ALA A 619 -4.91 -25.16 -47.68
C ALA A 619 -5.49 -23.87 -47.08
N LEU A 620 -4.64 -22.90 -46.74
CA LEU A 620 -5.07 -21.59 -46.22
C LEU A 620 -5.57 -20.66 -47.33
N GLU A 621 -5.06 -20.81 -48.54
CA GLU A 621 -5.45 -20.00 -49.71
C GLU A 621 -6.81 -20.47 -50.27
N ASP A 622 -7.11 -21.76 -50.19
CA ASP A 622 -8.43 -22.32 -50.52
C ASP A 622 -9.51 -21.88 -49.51
N ILE A 623 -9.19 -21.84 -48.21
CA ILE A 623 -10.11 -21.35 -47.16
C ILE A 623 -10.39 -19.85 -47.30
N ILE A 624 -9.38 -19.05 -47.65
CA ILE A 624 -9.54 -17.60 -47.89
C ILE A 624 -10.35 -17.33 -49.17
N THR A 625 -10.23 -18.20 -50.18
CA THR A 625 -10.99 -18.09 -51.43
C THR A 625 -12.46 -18.48 -51.24
N ASP A 626 -12.76 -19.48 -50.43
CA ASP A 626 -14.14 -19.86 -50.06
C ASP A 626 -14.84 -18.81 -49.18
N LEU A 627 -14.13 -18.20 -48.24
CA LEU A 627 -14.65 -17.10 -47.40
C LEU A 627 -14.94 -15.82 -48.19
N ARG A 628 -14.31 -15.64 -49.36
CA ARG A 628 -14.53 -14.49 -50.25
C ARG A 628 -15.77 -14.65 -51.14
N ASN A 629 -16.13 -15.90 -51.48
CA ASN A 629 -17.21 -16.22 -52.42
C ASN A 629 -18.56 -16.55 -51.75
N SER A 630 -18.61 -16.68 -50.42
CA SER A 630 -19.88 -16.82 -49.68
C SER A 630 -19.81 -16.15 -48.31
N PRO A 631 -20.33 -14.91 -48.15
CA PRO A 631 -20.35 -14.25 -46.86
C PRO A 631 -21.29 -14.99 -45.90
N PHE A 632 -20.80 -15.32 -44.71
CA PHE A 632 -21.56 -15.93 -43.63
C PHE A 632 -22.81 -15.07 -43.32
N ARG A 633 -23.99 -15.55 -43.71
CA ARG A 633 -25.27 -15.10 -43.15
C ARG A 633 -25.45 -15.78 -41.80
N ALA A 634 -25.67 -15.01 -40.75
CA ALA A 634 -26.13 -15.53 -39.47
C ALA A 634 -27.47 -16.26 -39.68
N ALA A 635 -27.48 -17.57 -39.46
CA ALA A 635 -28.71 -18.36 -39.45
C ALA A 635 -29.10 -18.60 -37.99
N ASP A 636 -30.25 -18.03 -37.63
CA ASP A 636 -31.05 -18.38 -36.47
C ASP A 636 -31.21 -19.90 -36.35
N GLY A 637 -31.17 -20.37 -35.10
CA GLY A 637 -31.33 -21.77 -34.76
C GLY A 637 -32.68 -22.33 -35.21
N ARG A 638 -32.68 -23.10 -36.29
CA ARG A 638 -33.60 -24.23 -36.52
C ARG A 638 -32.91 -25.32 -37.33
N ARG A 639 -32.76 -26.51 -36.74
CA ARG A 639 -32.42 -27.74 -37.48
C ARG A 639 -33.57 -28.09 -38.44
N PRO A 640 -33.30 -28.46 -39.69
CA PRO A 640 -34.21 -29.29 -40.48
C PRO A 640 -33.74 -30.74 -40.52
N ALA A 641 -34.72 -31.63 -40.52
CA ALA A 641 -34.60 -33.07 -40.52
C ALA A 641 -34.07 -33.63 -41.86
N GLN A 642 -33.41 -34.79 -41.76
CA GLN A 642 -33.03 -35.68 -42.86
C GLN A 642 -34.20 -35.95 -43.83
N ARG A 643 -33.90 -35.94 -45.13
CA ARG A 643 -34.64 -36.74 -46.12
C ARG A 643 -33.65 -37.50 -46.99
N GLN A 644 -33.77 -38.83 -46.94
CA GLN A 644 -33.37 -39.74 -48.01
C GLN A 644 -34.54 -39.85 -49.00
N ASP A 645 -34.17 -39.90 -50.28
CA ASP A 645 -34.84 -40.54 -51.42
C ASP A 645 -36.38 -40.48 -51.51
N THR A 646 -36.89 -39.60 -52.38
CA THR A 646 -37.49 -39.92 -53.71
C THR A 646 -38.04 -38.65 -54.36
#